data_AF-A0A5N6D4F7-F1
#
_entry.id   AF-A0A5N6D4F7-F1
#
_cell.length_a   1.000
_cell.length_b   1.000
_cell.length_c   1.000
_cell.angle_alpha   90.00
_cell.angle_beta   90.00
_cell.angle_gamma   90.00
#
_symmetry.space_group_name_H-M   'P 1'
#
loop_
_entity.id
_entity.type
_entity.pdbx_description
1 polymer ?
#
loop_
_entity_poly.entity_id
_entity_poly.type
_entity_poly.pdbx_seq_one_letter_code
_entity_poly.pdbx_strand_id
1 'polypeptide(L)'
;MKDVPCVNPSIRIMMHFLSFCLSVASLVSYAGAASTFSPARPPALPLAVKSPYLSTWLSAGTDGGNGGYLAGQWPTFWFGQVTGWAGQIRVDNSTYTWMGAIPNTPTVNQTSFEYTSTSSVFTMRVGDMVEMKVKFLSPITPDDLRRQSLVFSYLDVDVESIDGKAHDIQVYADISAEWVSGDRNAIAQWDYGVTDDGVAYHKVYRQTQLLFSENTEQAEWGEWYWATDDQDGLTYQSGPDVDVRGAFAKNGKLVNSDDKNYRAISTNWPVFAFSRDLGTVKTSAGTLFSIGLAQDSAIQYSGKAEGTTVMPSLWKSYFSTATAALEFFHHDYAAAAALSKDLDDRISKDSIDAAGQDYLTITSLTVRQVFAAVQLTGTPEDPYIFMKEISSNGNMNTVDVIFPAHPIFLYTNPELLKLILKPIFEIQENGKYPNTYAMHDIGTHYPNATGYPKGDDEKMPLEECGNMVIMALAYAQKAKDNDYLSQHYPILEKWTTYLVEDSIYPANQISTDDFAGSLANQTNLALKGIIGIQAMAVISNTTGHPDDASNHSSIAKDYIARWQTLGVAHDANPPHTTLSYGANETHGLLYNLYADRELGLNLVPQSVYDMQNTFYPTVKETYGVPLDTRHVYTKADWELFTAAIASEGVRDMFHKALATWINETPTNRAFTDLYDTQTGNYPAGITFIARPVMGGAFALLIL
;
A
#
# COMPACT_ATOMS: atom_id res chain seq x y z
N MET A 1 -43.46 -0.61 -70.30
CA MET A 1 -43.53 -0.73 -71.77
C MET A 1 -42.26 -1.40 -72.24
N LYS A 2 -42.40 -2.58 -72.87
CA LYS A 2 -41.55 -3.20 -73.91
C LYS A 2 -40.07 -3.43 -73.60
N ASP A 3 -39.41 -4.54 -73.93
CA ASP A 3 -39.74 -5.85 -74.49
C ASP A 3 -38.43 -6.67 -74.34
N VAL A 4 -38.54 -7.97 -74.06
CA VAL A 4 -37.51 -9.02 -74.27
C VAL A 4 -37.89 -9.68 -75.60
N PRO A 5 -36.99 -10.13 -76.55
CA PRO A 5 -36.31 -11.45 -76.41
C PRO A 5 -35.06 -11.82 -77.28
N CYS A 6 -34.37 -12.88 -76.81
CA CYS A 6 -33.66 -14.00 -77.50
C CYS A 6 -32.48 -13.68 -78.48
N VAL A 7 -31.44 -14.51 -78.72
CA VAL A 7 -31.33 -15.96 -79.05
C VAL A 7 -29.83 -16.39 -78.91
N ASN A 8 -29.56 -17.64 -78.47
CA ASN A 8 -28.28 -18.41 -78.44
C ASN A 8 -28.04 -19.11 -79.83
N PRO A 9 -26.99 -19.91 -80.18
CA PRO A 9 -25.74 -20.32 -79.53
C PRO A 9 -24.50 -20.34 -80.48
N SER A 10 -23.29 -20.72 -80.01
CA SER A 10 -22.50 -21.87 -80.55
C SER A 10 -21.05 -21.96 -80.01
N ILE A 11 -20.81 -22.97 -79.16
CA ILE A 11 -19.70 -23.94 -79.14
C ILE A 11 -18.33 -23.51 -79.74
N ARG A 12 -17.29 -23.48 -78.88
CA ARG A 12 -16.01 -24.18 -79.15
C ARG A 12 -15.26 -24.52 -77.86
N ILE A 13 -15.10 -25.82 -77.66
CA ILE A 13 -14.27 -26.47 -76.65
C ILE A 13 -12.81 -26.39 -77.10
N MET A 14 -11.89 -25.98 -76.21
CA MET A 14 -10.52 -26.49 -76.21
C MET A 14 -9.93 -26.36 -74.80
N MET A 15 -9.62 -27.52 -74.22
CA MET A 15 -8.85 -27.72 -72.97
C MET A 15 -7.55 -26.90 -72.97
N HIS A 16 -7.04 -26.48 -71.80
CA HIS A 16 -5.63 -26.57 -71.37
C HIS A 16 -5.50 -26.37 -69.85
N PHE A 17 -5.14 -27.47 -69.18
CA PHE A 17 -4.34 -27.71 -67.96
C PHE A 17 -4.12 -26.64 -66.85
N LEU A 18 -4.47 -27.09 -65.62
CA LEU A 18 -3.84 -26.90 -64.29
C LEU A 18 -2.81 -25.77 -64.06
N SER A 19 -3.13 -24.89 -63.11
CA SER A 19 -2.33 -24.65 -61.89
C SER A 19 -3.13 -23.80 -60.91
N PHE A 20 -3.74 -24.43 -59.91
CA PHE A 20 -4.27 -23.74 -58.74
C PHE A 20 -3.35 -24.10 -57.58
N CYS A 21 -2.40 -23.22 -57.28
CA CYS A 21 -1.58 -23.34 -56.07
C CYS A 21 -2.50 -23.15 -54.85
N LEU A 22 -2.62 -24.21 -54.05
CA LEU A 22 -3.12 -24.14 -52.68
C LEU A 22 -2.13 -23.28 -51.87
N SER A 23 -2.49 -22.04 -51.58
CA SER A 23 -1.88 -21.29 -50.48
C SER A 23 -2.53 -21.75 -49.18
N VAL A 24 -2.00 -22.81 -48.57
CA VAL A 24 -2.31 -23.15 -47.18
C VAL A 24 -1.61 -22.10 -46.32
N ALA A 25 -2.32 -21.02 -45.99
CA ALA A 25 -1.94 -20.14 -44.91
C ALA A 25 -2.20 -20.91 -43.60
N SER A 26 -1.16 -21.53 -43.06
CA SER A 26 -1.14 -22.00 -41.68
C SER A 26 -1.31 -20.79 -40.75
N LEU A 27 -2.54 -20.55 -40.32
CA LEU A 27 -2.86 -19.80 -39.11
C LEU A 27 -2.23 -20.55 -37.94
N VAL A 28 -0.98 -20.25 -37.62
CA VAL A 28 -0.42 -20.56 -36.31
C VAL A 28 -1.05 -19.57 -35.35
N SER A 29 -2.17 -19.97 -34.75
CA SER A 29 -2.67 -19.34 -33.55
C SER A 29 -1.64 -19.61 -32.45
N TYR A 30 -0.71 -18.67 -32.22
CA TYR A 30 0.02 -18.62 -30.96
C TYR A 30 -0.99 -18.30 -29.87
N ALA A 31 -1.61 -19.33 -29.31
CA ALA A 31 -2.25 -19.24 -28.01
C ALA A 31 -1.11 -19.08 -27.00
N GLY A 32 -0.70 -17.84 -26.75
CA GLY A 32 0.13 -17.54 -25.59
C GLY A 32 -0.60 -18.05 -24.36
N ALA A 33 0.06 -18.88 -23.55
CA ALA A 33 -0.49 -19.28 -22.27
C ALA A 33 -0.73 -18.01 -21.42
N ALA A 34 -1.87 -17.93 -20.75
CA ALA A 34 -2.14 -16.81 -19.85
C ALA A 34 -1.08 -16.77 -18.74
N SER A 35 -0.62 -15.57 -18.37
CA SER A 35 0.31 -15.38 -17.25
C SER A 35 -0.21 -16.07 -15.99
N THR A 36 0.65 -16.81 -15.29
CA THR A 36 0.35 -17.33 -13.95
C THR A 36 0.65 -16.27 -12.89
N PHE A 37 0.00 -16.37 -11.72
CA PHE A 37 0.15 -15.43 -10.62
C PHE A 37 0.39 -16.20 -9.31
N SER A 38 1.32 -15.74 -8.48
CA SER A 38 1.63 -16.34 -7.17
C SER A 38 1.93 -15.26 -6.13
N PRO A 39 1.41 -15.37 -4.89
CA PRO A 39 0.43 -16.37 -4.43
C PRO A 39 -0.98 -16.17 -5.02
N ALA A 40 -1.30 -14.98 -5.53
CA ALA A 40 -2.59 -14.63 -6.13
C ALA A 40 -2.42 -13.54 -7.21
N ARG A 41 -3.49 -13.21 -7.94
CA ARG A 41 -3.51 -12.02 -8.82
C ARG A 41 -4.14 -10.83 -8.08
N PRO A 42 -3.38 -9.90 -7.48
CA PRO A 42 -3.95 -8.79 -6.72
C PRO A 42 -4.65 -7.76 -7.63
N PRO A 43 -5.48 -6.86 -7.07
CA PRO A 43 -6.19 -5.83 -7.86
C PRO A 43 -5.24 -4.83 -8.55
N ALA A 44 -4.09 -4.57 -7.92
CA ALA A 44 -2.94 -3.92 -8.53
C ALA A 44 -1.63 -4.49 -7.97
N LEU A 45 -0.60 -4.54 -8.80
CA LEU A 45 0.72 -5.10 -8.48
C LEU A 45 1.62 -3.95 -7.99
N PRO A 46 2.26 -4.06 -6.82
CA PRO A 46 3.15 -3.01 -6.32
C PRO A 46 4.44 -2.99 -7.15
N LEU A 47 4.85 -1.83 -7.65
CA LEU A 47 6.12 -1.67 -8.38
C LEU A 47 7.15 -0.96 -7.50
N ALA A 48 6.98 0.34 -7.28
CA ALA A 48 7.84 1.14 -6.39
C ALA A 48 6.97 1.76 -5.29
N VAL A 49 6.94 1.11 -4.12
CA VAL A 49 6.00 1.41 -3.02
C VAL A 49 6.77 1.49 -1.70
N LYS A 50 7.11 2.72 -1.29
CA LYS A 50 8.05 2.98 -0.18
C LYS A 50 7.65 4.16 0.73
N SER A 51 6.83 5.10 0.26
CA SER A 51 6.35 6.24 1.04
C SER A 51 5.06 6.83 0.42
N PRO A 52 4.39 7.80 1.07
CA PRO A 52 3.15 8.37 0.55
C PRO A 52 3.28 8.96 -0.86
N TYR A 53 4.50 9.38 -1.23
CA TYR A 53 4.82 9.98 -2.54
C TYR A 53 5.56 9.05 -3.50
N LEU A 54 6.25 8.01 -2.99
CA LEU A 54 6.79 6.92 -3.81
C LEU A 54 5.87 5.71 -3.69
N SER A 55 4.81 5.70 -4.49
CA SER A 55 3.73 4.71 -4.43
C SER A 55 3.14 4.47 -5.82
N THR A 56 3.87 3.73 -6.64
CA THR A 56 3.52 3.38 -8.03
C THR A 56 3.13 1.92 -8.15
N TRP A 57 2.02 1.69 -8.85
CA TRP A 57 1.33 0.41 -8.96
C TRP A 57 0.98 0.11 -10.43
N LEU A 58 0.83 -1.18 -10.74
CA LEU A 58 0.32 -1.64 -12.02
C LEU A 58 -1.10 -2.21 -11.82
N SER A 59 -2.10 -1.55 -12.39
CA SER A 59 -3.49 -2.03 -12.32
C SER A 59 -3.66 -3.39 -13.01
N ALA A 60 -4.32 -4.32 -12.31
CA ALA A 60 -4.58 -5.67 -12.83
C ALA A 60 -6.06 -6.06 -12.84
N GLY A 61 -6.90 -5.40 -12.03
CA GLY A 61 -8.35 -5.59 -12.03
C GLY A 61 -9.00 -5.55 -13.40
N THR A 62 -10.12 -6.24 -13.55
CA THR A 62 -10.84 -6.30 -14.84
C THR A 62 -11.50 -4.98 -15.22
N ASP A 63 -11.77 -4.10 -14.26
CA ASP A 63 -12.35 -2.78 -14.51
C ASP A 63 -11.26 -1.75 -14.89
N GLY A 64 -10.66 -1.90 -16.07
CA GLY A 64 -9.68 -0.95 -16.61
C GLY A 64 -8.20 -1.28 -16.37
N GLY A 65 -7.89 -2.43 -15.76
CA GLY A 65 -6.56 -3.06 -15.85
C GLY A 65 -6.45 -3.99 -17.07
N ASN A 66 -5.22 -4.36 -17.43
CA ASN A 66 -4.92 -5.27 -18.53
C ASN A 66 -4.74 -6.72 -18.07
N GLY A 67 -5.14 -7.05 -16.84
CA GLY A 67 -4.94 -8.37 -16.24
C GLY A 67 -3.61 -8.55 -15.52
N GLY A 68 -2.82 -7.49 -15.31
CA GLY A 68 -1.55 -7.54 -14.57
C GLY A 68 -0.34 -7.79 -15.47
N TYR A 69 -0.40 -7.36 -16.73
CA TYR A 69 0.72 -7.42 -17.66
C TYR A 69 1.53 -6.13 -17.59
N LEU A 70 2.84 -6.24 -17.36
CA LEU A 70 3.71 -5.07 -17.23
C LEU A 70 3.84 -4.28 -18.54
N ALA A 71 3.84 -4.98 -19.67
CA ALA A 71 3.82 -4.39 -21.00
C ALA A 71 2.38 -4.07 -21.45
N GLY A 72 2.20 -2.93 -22.11
CA GLY A 72 0.92 -2.53 -22.69
C GLY A 72 0.02 -1.70 -21.77
N GLN A 73 0.45 -1.42 -20.54
CA GLN A 73 -0.26 -0.54 -19.61
C GLN A 73 0.72 0.39 -18.88
N TRP A 74 0.32 1.65 -18.70
CA TRP A 74 1.09 2.59 -17.89
C TRP A 74 0.91 2.30 -16.40
N PRO A 75 1.99 2.22 -15.62
CA PRO A 75 1.90 2.29 -14.17
C PRO A 75 1.29 3.60 -13.71
N THR A 76 0.62 3.57 -12.57
CA THR A 76 -0.03 4.73 -11.97
C THR A 76 0.42 4.94 -10.54
N PHE A 77 0.46 6.19 -10.11
CA PHE A 77 0.44 6.54 -8.69
C PHE A 77 -0.80 5.93 -8.02
N TRP A 78 -0.76 5.73 -6.70
CA TRP A 78 -1.87 5.09 -5.97
C TRP A 78 -3.23 5.77 -6.20
N PHE A 79 -3.24 7.08 -6.46
CA PHE A 79 -4.46 7.85 -6.71
C PHE A 79 -4.94 7.82 -8.18
N GLY A 80 -4.21 7.15 -9.07
CA GLY A 80 -4.61 6.79 -10.44
C GLY A 80 -3.96 7.62 -11.56
N GLN A 81 -3.10 8.58 -11.24
CA GLN A 81 -2.37 9.35 -12.23
C GLN A 81 -1.24 8.54 -12.82
N VAL A 82 -0.99 8.70 -14.11
CA VAL A 82 0.13 8.04 -14.78
C VAL A 82 1.46 8.49 -14.16
N THR A 83 2.26 7.52 -13.75
CA THR A 83 3.68 7.67 -13.45
C THR A 83 4.43 6.99 -14.58
N GLY A 84 4.64 7.71 -15.68
CA GLY A 84 5.19 7.16 -16.91
C GLY A 84 6.51 6.45 -16.63
N TRP A 85 6.52 5.14 -16.85
CA TRP A 85 7.66 4.27 -16.68
C TRP A 85 7.62 3.28 -17.84
N ALA A 86 8.63 3.33 -18.69
CA ALA A 86 8.65 2.58 -19.93
C ALA A 86 9.92 1.75 -20.04
N GLY A 87 9.79 0.60 -20.70
CA GLY A 87 10.88 -0.34 -20.90
C GLY A 87 10.85 -0.95 -22.30
N GLN A 88 11.99 -0.96 -22.98
CA GLN A 88 12.18 -1.67 -24.25
C GLN A 88 13.37 -2.62 -24.17
N ILE A 89 13.31 -3.71 -24.92
CA ILE A 89 14.41 -4.66 -25.10
C ILE A 89 14.62 -4.86 -26.60
N ARG A 90 15.87 -4.96 -27.03
CA ARG A 90 16.24 -5.22 -28.40
C ARG A 90 17.07 -6.49 -28.48
N VAL A 91 16.59 -7.48 -29.22
CA VAL A 91 17.23 -8.79 -29.41
C VAL A 91 17.45 -9.00 -30.90
N ASP A 92 18.69 -9.23 -31.31
CA ASP A 92 19.07 -9.46 -32.72
C ASP A 92 18.46 -8.44 -33.70
N ASN A 93 18.51 -7.17 -33.29
CA ASN A 93 17.96 -6.04 -34.01
C ASN A 93 16.43 -5.87 -34.05
N SER A 94 15.69 -6.69 -33.31
CA SER A 94 14.24 -6.57 -33.14
C SER A 94 13.89 -5.98 -31.78
N THR A 95 13.09 -4.92 -31.75
CA THR A 95 12.73 -4.18 -30.53
C THR A 95 11.33 -4.56 -30.03
N TYR A 96 11.21 -4.73 -28.72
CA TYR A 96 9.98 -5.10 -28.01
C TYR A 96 9.78 -4.20 -26.78
N THR A 97 8.53 -3.96 -26.39
CA THR A 97 8.16 -3.29 -25.14
C THR A 97 7.97 -4.32 -24.04
N TRP A 98 8.64 -4.14 -22.90
CA TRP A 98 8.49 -5.00 -21.71
C TRP A 98 7.86 -4.27 -20.51
N MET A 99 7.75 -2.95 -20.55
CA MET A 99 7.05 -2.16 -19.53
C MET A 99 6.44 -0.89 -20.12
N GLY A 100 5.26 -0.52 -19.63
CA GLY A 100 4.55 0.67 -20.09
C GLY A 100 3.78 0.45 -21.40
N ALA A 101 3.05 1.48 -21.84
CA ALA A 101 2.21 1.41 -23.03
C ALA A 101 2.80 2.22 -24.20
N ILE A 102 4.02 1.86 -24.62
CA ILE A 102 4.71 2.50 -25.75
C ILE A 102 3.95 2.18 -27.06
N PRO A 103 3.50 3.17 -27.85
CA PRO A 103 2.78 2.92 -29.09
C PRO A 103 3.60 2.19 -30.15
N ASN A 104 2.92 1.40 -30.99
CA ASN A 104 3.47 0.81 -32.22
C ASN A 104 4.72 -0.08 -32.04
N THR A 105 4.95 -0.63 -30.84
CA THR A 105 6.04 -1.57 -30.56
C THR A 105 5.44 -2.91 -30.11
N PRO A 106 5.85 -4.06 -30.68
CA PRO A 106 5.41 -5.37 -30.20
C PRO A 106 5.74 -5.55 -28.72
N THR A 107 4.86 -6.17 -27.95
CA THR A 107 5.12 -6.47 -26.53
C THR A 107 5.81 -7.81 -26.36
N VAL A 108 6.61 -7.94 -25.30
CA VAL A 108 7.07 -9.25 -24.82
C VAL A 108 5.90 -10.08 -24.30
N ASN A 109 6.09 -11.40 -24.19
CA ASN A 109 5.07 -12.31 -23.66
C ASN A 109 5.30 -12.58 -22.17
N GLN A 110 4.48 -12.03 -21.28
CA GLN A 110 4.55 -12.32 -19.85
C GLN A 110 4.02 -13.72 -19.54
N THR A 111 4.84 -14.51 -18.86
CA THR A 111 4.56 -15.92 -18.54
C THR A 111 4.16 -16.11 -17.07
N SER A 112 4.75 -15.33 -16.16
CA SER A 112 4.36 -15.36 -14.75
C SER A 112 4.59 -14.01 -14.06
N PHE A 113 3.86 -13.84 -12.96
CA PHE A 113 4.09 -12.83 -11.94
C PHE A 113 4.13 -13.49 -10.56
N GLU A 114 5.11 -13.11 -9.75
CA GLU A 114 5.24 -13.56 -8.36
C GLU A 114 5.50 -12.36 -7.46
N TYR A 115 4.92 -12.35 -6.25
CA TYR A 115 5.22 -11.31 -5.26
C TYR A 115 5.48 -11.89 -3.87
N THR A 116 6.31 -11.13 -3.13
CA THR A 116 6.54 -11.29 -1.70
C THR A 116 6.11 -10.02 -0.97
N SER A 117 6.33 -9.97 0.34
CA SER A 117 6.10 -8.77 1.15
C SER A 117 6.84 -7.54 0.65
N THR A 118 8.02 -7.71 0.03
CA THR A 118 8.89 -6.60 -0.40
C THR A 118 9.16 -6.55 -1.90
N SER A 119 8.85 -7.62 -2.67
CA SER A 119 9.24 -7.72 -4.08
C SER A 119 8.12 -8.16 -5.01
N SER A 120 8.26 -7.79 -6.28
CA SER A 120 7.37 -8.12 -7.39
C SER A 120 8.24 -8.56 -8.57
N VAL A 121 8.04 -9.78 -9.08
CA VAL A 121 8.87 -10.38 -10.14
C VAL A 121 8.01 -10.77 -11.32
N PHE A 122 8.34 -10.24 -12.49
CA PHE A 122 7.71 -10.58 -13.77
C PHE A 122 8.67 -11.46 -14.58
N THR A 123 8.19 -12.62 -15.04
CA THR A 123 8.95 -13.48 -15.98
C THR A 123 8.32 -13.38 -17.36
N MET A 124 9.10 -12.97 -18.35
CA MET A 124 8.62 -12.63 -19.70
C MET A 124 9.52 -13.25 -20.77
N ARG A 125 8.98 -13.50 -21.97
CA ARG A 125 9.73 -14.05 -23.10
C ARG A 125 9.76 -13.10 -24.29
N VAL A 126 10.93 -12.97 -24.89
CA VAL A 126 11.14 -12.29 -26.17
C VAL A 126 11.21 -13.35 -27.27
N GLY A 127 10.05 -13.67 -27.86
CA GLY A 127 9.92 -14.84 -28.73
C GLY A 127 10.31 -16.13 -28.00
N ASP A 128 10.93 -17.06 -28.73
CA ASP A 128 11.47 -18.30 -28.16
C ASP A 128 12.99 -18.21 -27.88
N MET A 129 13.54 -16.99 -27.80
CA MET A 129 15.00 -16.73 -27.77
C MET A 129 15.50 -16.39 -26.37
N VAL A 130 14.84 -15.44 -25.70
CA VAL A 130 15.31 -14.84 -24.45
C VAL A 130 14.20 -14.83 -23.41
N GLU A 131 14.52 -15.17 -22.17
CA GLU A 131 13.68 -14.93 -20.99
C GLU A 131 14.19 -13.68 -20.25
N MET A 132 13.27 -12.85 -19.78
CA MET A 132 13.53 -11.70 -18.93
C MET A 132 12.93 -11.95 -17.56
N LYS A 133 13.70 -11.68 -16.50
CA LYS A 133 13.20 -11.58 -15.12
C LYS A 133 13.34 -10.14 -14.68
N VAL A 134 12.20 -9.50 -14.46
CA VAL A 134 12.12 -8.09 -14.05
C VAL A 134 11.63 -8.04 -12.62
N LYS A 135 12.53 -7.69 -11.69
CA LYS A 135 12.26 -7.64 -10.26
C LYS A 135 12.19 -6.19 -9.79
N PHE A 136 11.05 -5.81 -9.25
CA PHE A 136 10.89 -4.60 -8.46
C PHE A 136 11.09 -4.96 -6.98
N LEU A 137 11.93 -4.20 -6.30
CA LEU A 137 12.20 -4.38 -4.87
C LEU A 137 12.01 -3.05 -4.16
N SER A 138 11.08 -2.98 -3.21
CA SER A 138 10.91 -1.85 -2.30
C SER A 138 11.33 -2.31 -0.89
N PRO A 139 12.60 -2.09 -0.49
CA PRO A 139 13.13 -2.65 0.76
C PRO A 139 12.37 -2.11 1.98
N ILE A 140 12.12 -2.99 2.94
CA ILE A 140 11.56 -2.64 4.25
C ILE A 140 12.49 -3.19 5.31
N THR A 141 13.04 -2.31 6.14
CA THR A 141 14.05 -2.62 7.16
C THR A 141 13.63 -2.02 8.51
N PRO A 142 12.62 -2.61 9.19
CA PRO A 142 12.03 -2.05 10.41
C PRO A 142 13.03 -1.83 11.56
N ASP A 143 14.13 -2.60 11.57
CA ASP A 143 15.18 -2.56 12.60
C ASP A 143 16.39 -1.69 12.21
N ASP A 144 16.41 -1.13 10.99
CA ASP A 144 17.47 -0.26 10.49
C ASP A 144 16.85 1.06 9.99
N LEU A 145 16.77 2.03 10.89
CA LEU A 145 16.18 3.34 10.59
C LEU A 145 16.97 4.12 9.53
N ARG A 146 18.28 3.87 9.37
CA ARG A 146 19.08 4.50 8.32
C ARG A 146 18.58 4.04 6.95
N ARG A 147 18.49 2.72 6.73
CA ARG A 147 17.97 2.16 5.47
C ARG A 147 16.49 2.45 5.28
N GLN A 148 15.68 2.32 6.35
CA GLN A 148 14.23 2.55 6.27
C GLN A 148 13.91 3.99 5.90
N SER A 149 14.73 4.96 6.32
CA SER A 149 14.54 6.39 6.02
C SER A 149 14.75 6.77 4.55
N LEU A 150 15.37 5.90 3.75
CA LEU A 150 15.57 6.12 2.31
C LEU A 150 14.25 5.86 1.56
N VAL A 151 13.79 6.86 0.83
CA VAL A 151 12.59 6.77 -0.04
C VAL A 151 13.04 6.40 -1.46
N PHE A 152 13.53 5.16 -1.60
CA PHE A 152 14.05 4.62 -2.84
C PHE A 152 13.56 3.17 -3.05
N SER A 153 13.57 2.72 -4.31
CA SER A 153 13.19 1.38 -4.77
C SER A 153 14.12 0.94 -5.90
N TYR A 154 14.29 -0.37 -6.08
CA TYR A 154 15.09 -0.93 -7.18
C TYR A 154 14.21 -1.50 -8.29
N LEU A 155 14.78 -1.52 -9.49
CA LEU A 155 14.35 -2.30 -10.64
C LEU A 155 15.55 -3.09 -11.17
N ASP A 156 15.55 -4.39 -10.96
CA ASP A 156 16.57 -5.32 -11.44
C ASP A 156 16.04 -6.05 -12.68
N VAL A 157 16.80 -6.00 -13.78
CA VAL A 157 16.43 -6.61 -15.06
C VAL A 157 17.51 -7.60 -15.44
N ASP A 158 17.18 -8.89 -15.35
CA ASP A 158 18.03 -10.00 -15.79
C ASP A 158 17.46 -10.60 -17.09
N VAL A 159 18.34 -10.96 -18.01
CA VAL A 159 17.99 -11.59 -19.28
C VAL A 159 18.84 -12.84 -19.51
N GLU A 160 18.21 -13.92 -19.97
CA GLU A 160 18.86 -15.21 -20.22
C GLU A 160 18.49 -15.75 -21.61
N SER A 161 19.46 -16.32 -22.32
CA SER A 161 19.18 -17.08 -23.54
C SER A 161 18.56 -18.44 -23.21
N ILE A 162 17.40 -18.73 -23.79
CA ILE A 162 16.64 -19.96 -23.54
C ILE A 162 16.64 -20.94 -24.72
N ASP A 163 17.19 -20.54 -25.87
CA ASP A 163 17.31 -21.40 -27.06
C ASP A 163 18.71 -22.03 -27.23
N GLY A 164 19.64 -21.70 -26.32
CA GLY A 164 21.03 -22.16 -26.31
C GLY A 164 21.96 -21.43 -27.30
N LYS A 165 21.46 -20.44 -28.04
CA LYS A 165 22.26 -19.57 -28.91
C LYS A 165 22.70 -18.31 -28.18
N ALA A 166 23.66 -17.61 -28.78
CA ALA A 166 24.07 -16.31 -28.30
C ALA A 166 23.29 -15.23 -29.05
N HIS A 167 22.81 -14.23 -28.34
CA HIS A 167 21.98 -13.15 -28.87
C HIS A 167 22.57 -11.79 -28.54
N ASP A 168 22.49 -10.83 -29.46
CA ASP A 168 22.89 -9.45 -29.19
C ASP A 168 21.73 -8.72 -28.50
N ILE A 169 21.94 -8.29 -27.25
CA ILE A 169 20.87 -7.75 -26.40
C ILE A 169 21.18 -6.34 -25.90
N GLN A 170 20.21 -5.43 -26.07
CA GLN A 170 20.19 -4.12 -25.44
C GLN A 170 18.91 -3.92 -24.63
N VAL A 171 19.02 -3.30 -23.44
CA VAL A 171 17.90 -3.00 -22.54
C VAL A 171 17.77 -1.49 -22.36
N TYR A 172 16.55 -0.99 -22.41
CA TYR A 172 16.20 0.41 -22.24
C TYR A 172 15.14 0.58 -21.16
N ALA A 173 15.28 1.61 -20.34
CA ALA A 173 14.25 2.05 -19.41
C ALA A 173 14.26 3.58 -19.22
N ASP A 174 13.07 4.18 -19.18
CA ASP A 174 12.86 5.61 -18.90
C ASP A 174 11.78 5.86 -17.84
N ILE A 175 11.91 6.98 -17.14
CA ILE A 175 10.79 7.60 -16.42
C ILE A 175 10.38 8.91 -17.11
N SER A 176 9.10 9.30 -17.00
CA SER A 176 8.63 10.61 -17.47
C SER A 176 8.68 11.67 -16.36
N ALA A 177 8.53 12.94 -16.72
CA ALA A 177 8.38 14.02 -15.75
C ALA A 177 7.07 13.95 -14.92
N GLU A 178 6.17 13.00 -15.19
CA GLU A 178 4.88 12.86 -14.48
C GLU A 178 5.02 12.40 -13.02
N TRP A 179 6.19 11.88 -12.65
CA TRP A 179 6.55 11.56 -11.26
C TRP A 179 6.65 12.80 -10.37
N VAL A 180 6.93 13.95 -10.96
CA VAL A 180 7.38 15.16 -10.26
C VAL A 180 6.28 15.94 -9.54
N SER A 181 5.05 15.92 -10.06
CA SER A 181 3.97 16.80 -9.62
C SER A 181 2.64 16.35 -10.20
N GLY A 182 1.55 16.48 -9.44
CA GLY A 182 0.18 16.26 -9.91
C GLY A 182 -0.27 17.25 -10.98
N ASP A 183 0.27 18.47 -10.94
CA ASP A 183 -0.01 19.51 -11.92
C ASP A 183 0.78 19.26 -13.20
N ARG A 184 0.14 18.62 -14.18
CA ARG A 184 0.77 18.30 -15.47
C ARG A 184 1.13 19.55 -16.30
N ASN A 185 0.72 20.76 -15.90
CA ASN A 185 1.16 22.02 -16.52
C ASN A 185 2.41 22.62 -15.84
N ALA A 186 2.80 22.12 -14.66
CA ALA A 186 3.99 22.58 -13.98
C ALA A 186 5.23 22.31 -14.84
N ILE A 187 6.17 23.26 -14.83
CA ILE A 187 7.44 23.11 -15.54
C ILE A 187 8.33 22.17 -14.73
N ALA A 188 8.75 21.07 -15.36
CA ALA A 188 9.78 20.20 -14.82
C ALA A 188 11.16 20.73 -15.25
N GLN A 189 12.11 20.63 -14.33
CA GLN A 189 13.53 20.88 -14.57
C GLN A 189 14.30 19.60 -14.25
N TRP A 190 15.42 19.39 -14.94
CA TRP A 190 16.20 18.19 -14.79
C TRP A 190 17.67 18.40 -15.11
N ASP A 191 18.50 17.48 -14.62
CA ASP A 191 19.93 17.42 -14.90
C ASP A 191 20.40 15.96 -14.95
N TYR A 192 21.47 15.72 -15.71
CA TYR A 192 22.21 14.46 -15.67
C TYR A 192 23.48 14.59 -14.83
N GLY A 193 23.86 13.54 -14.11
CA GLY A 193 25.11 13.45 -13.39
C GLY A 193 25.60 12.03 -13.19
N VAL A 194 26.82 11.90 -12.67
CA VAL A 194 27.42 10.65 -12.20
C VAL A 194 27.99 10.92 -10.82
N THR A 195 27.73 10.03 -9.86
CA THR A 195 28.32 10.14 -8.51
C THR A 195 29.80 9.77 -8.52
N ASP A 196 30.50 10.01 -7.41
CA ASP A 196 31.95 9.77 -7.33
C ASP A 196 32.29 8.27 -7.47
N ASP A 197 31.41 7.37 -7.03
CA ASP A 197 31.54 5.91 -7.13
C ASP A 197 30.71 5.31 -8.28
N GLY A 198 30.53 6.08 -9.37
CA GLY A 198 30.10 5.56 -10.66
C GLY A 198 28.60 5.24 -10.79
N VAL A 199 27.72 5.97 -10.11
CA VAL A 199 26.27 5.85 -10.31
C VAL A 199 25.79 6.98 -11.22
N ALA A 200 25.42 6.66 -12.47
CA ALA A 200 24.79 7.59 -13.39
C ALA A 200 23.35 7.86 -12.98
N TYR A 201 22.90 9.12 -13.02
CA TYR A 201 21.55 9.49 -12.67
C TYR A 201 20.97 10.62 -13.51
N HIS A 202 19.67 10.54 -13.76
CA HIS A 202 18.82 11.69 -14.08
C HIS A 202 18.18 12.20 -12.80
N LYS A 203 18.37 13.49 -12.54
CA LYS A 203 17.69 14.22 -11.47
C LYS A 203 16.55 15.04 -12.07
N VAL A 204 15.33 14.88 -11.56
CA VAL A 204 14.12 15.51 -12.12
C VAL A 204 13.28 16.12 -11.00
N TYR A 205 12.80 17.34 -11.18
CA TYR A 205 12.07 18.05 -10.12
C TYR A 205 11.20 19.18 -10.66
N ARG A 206 10.26 19.65 -9.83
CA ARG A 206 9.38 20.77 -10.19
C ARG A 206 10.21 22.04 -10.15
N GLN A 207 10.28 22.80 -11.25
CA GLN A 207 11.17 23.97 -11.35
C GLN A 207 10.87 24.99 -10.24
N THR A 208 9.59 25.22 -9.97
CA THR A 208 9.15 25.96 -8.79
C THR A 208 8.81 24.93 -7.71
N GLN A 209 9.56 24.83 -6.64
CA GLN A 209 9.27 23.87 -5.56
C GLN A 209 8.22 24.45 -4.63
N LEU A 210 7.14 23.71 -4.34
CA LEU A 210 6.11 24.11 -3.38
C LEU A 210 6.18 23.19 -2.16
N LEU A 211 7.00 23.59 -1.19
CA LEU A 211 7.20 22.80 0.02
C LEU A 211 5.88 22.54 0.74
N PHE A 212 5.72 21.30 1.22
CA PHE A 212 4.61 20.86 2.05
C PHE A 212 3.23 20.99 1.38
N SER A 213 3.18 20.85 0.06
CA SER A 213 1.95 20.91 -0.71
C SER A 213 1.83 19.75 -1.68
N GLU A 214 0.59 19.33 -1.91
CA GLU A 214 0.24 18.27 -2.84
C GLU A 214 -0.63 18.82 -3.97
N ASN A 215 -0.52 18.19 -5.14
CA ASN A 215 -1.53 18.30 -6.17
C ASN A 215 -2.01 16.89 -6.50
N THR A 216 -3.31 16.64 -6.33
CA THR A 216 -3.88 15.31 -6.54
C THR A 216 -3.07 14.22 -5.79
N GLU A 217 -2.74 14.43 -4.53
CA GLU A 217 -2.00 13.48 -3.69
C GLU A 217 -0.51 13.26 -4.03
N GLN A 218 0.02 13.85 -5.12
CA GLN A 218 1.45 13.84 -5.44
C GLN A 218 2.14 15.06 -4.81
N ALA A 219 3.35 14.90 -4.27
CA ALA A 219 4.15 16.01 -3.75
C ALA A 219 4.50 17.03 -4.85
N GLU A 220 4.52 18.31 -4.48
CA GLU A 220 4.94 19.41 -5.35
C GLU A 220 6.38 19.89 -5.07
N TRP A 221 7.15 19.12 -4.30
CA TRP A 221 8.56 19.37 -3.99
C TRP A 221 9.34 18.07 -3.75
N GLY A 222 10.67 18.17 -3.83
CA GLY A 222 11.62 17.07 -3.79
C GLY A 222 12.34 16.88 -5.12
N GLU A 223 13.44 16.15 -5.07
CA GLU A 223 14.24 15.76 -6.22
C GLU A 223 14.07 14.26 -6.48
N TRP A 224 13.59 13.91 -7.67
CA TRP A 224 13.54 12.53 -8.13
C TRP A 224 14.87 12.13 -8.75
N TYR A 225 15.36 10.94 -8.41
CA TYR A 225 16.54 10.34 -8.99
C TYR A 225 16.17 9.04 -9.70
N TRP A 226 16.52 8.93 -10.98
CA TRP A 226 16.48 7.70 -11.77
C TRP A 226 17.91 7.34 -12.14
N ALA A 227 18.39 6.17 -11.73
CA ALA A 227 19.82 5.87 -11.70
C ALA A 227 20.18 4.45 -12.10
N THR A 228 21.43 4.24 -12.52
CA THR A 228 22.04 2.95 -12.86
C THR A 228 23.57 3.07 -12.79
N ASP A 229 24.30 1.95 -12.88
CA ASP A 229 25.76 1.96 -12.93
C ASP A 229 26.28 2.68 -14.19
N ASP A 230 27.24 3.59 -14.02
CA ASP A 230 28.03 4.18 -15.12
C ASP A 230 29.12 3.21 -15.58
N GLN A 231 28.80 2.40 -16.58
CA GLN A 231 29.65 1.31 -17.06
C GLN A 231 29.64 1.15 -18.59
N ASP A 232 30.67 0.48 -19.12
CA ASP A 232 30.89 0.25 -20.56
C ASP A 232 29.63 -0.30 -21.25
N GLY A 233 29.09 0.43 -22.23
CA GLY A 233 27.84 0.07 -22.92
C GLY A 233 26.61 0.82 -22.42
N LEU A 234 26.75 1.68 -21.40
CA LEU A 234 25.70 2.61 -20.99
C LEU A 234 25.63 3.78 -21.98
N THR A 235 24.41 4.14 -22.36
CA THR A 235 24.10 5.41 -23.00
C THR A 235 22.88 6.04 -22.34
N TYR A 236 22.80 7.37 -22.34
CA TYR A 236 21.70 8.10 -21.69
C TYR A 236 21.12 9.17 -22.61
N GLN A 237 19.87 9.57 -22.34
CA GLN A 237 19.25 10.71 -23.01
C GLN A 237 18.07 11.26 -22.22
N SER A 238 17.98 12.58 -22.10
CA SER A 238 16.75 13.29 -21.75
C SER A 238 16.15 13.98 -22.97
N GLY A 239 14.82 14.10 -23.05
CA GLY A 239 14.14 14.77 -24.17
C GLY A 239 12.68 14.32 -24.39
N PRO A 240 12.06 14.66 -25.54
CA PRO A 240 10.73 14.19 -25.90
C PRO A 240 10.63 12.66 -25.99
N ASP A 241 9.60 12.08 -25.38
CA ASP A 241 9.37 10.63 -25.34
C ASP A 241 9.46 9.92 -26.70
N VAL A 242 8.83 10.48 -27.74
CA VAL A 242 8.86 9.92 -29.11
C VAL A 242 10.29 9.85 -29.66
N ASP A 243 11.08 10.90 -29.44
CA ASP A 243 12.43 10.99 -29.98
C ASP A 243 13.39 10.07 -29.24
N VAL A 244 13.31 10.06 -27.90
CA VAL A 244 14.21 9.26 -27.05
C VAL A 244 13.94 7.77 -27.19
N ARG A 245 12.67 7.34 -27.09
CA ARG A 245 12.28 5.93 -27.29
C ARG A 245 12.55 5.49 -28.72
N GLY A 246 12.29 6.37 -29.70
CA GLY A 246 12.58 6.11 -31.12
C GLY A 246 14.08 5.94 -31.40
N ALA A 247 14.95 6.70 -30.72
CA ALA A 247 16.40 6.58 -30.85
C ALA A 247 16.89 5.20 -30.41
N PHE A 248 16.41 4.70 -29.27
CA PHE A 248 16.70 3.33 -28.82
C PHE A 248 16.14 2.30 -29.78
N ALA A 249 14.85 2.38 -30.12
CA ALA A 249 14.20 1.38 -30.98
C ALA A 249 14.91 1.20 -32.32
N LYS A 250 15.46 2.29 -32.89
CA LYS A 250 16.19 2.27 -34.16
C LYS A 250 17.63 1.75 -34.02
N ASN A 251 18.34 2.15 -32.96
CA ASN A 251 19.80 2.01 -32.90
C ASN A 251 20.30 1.06 -31.79
N GLY A 252 19.45 0.61 -30.88
CA GLY A 252 19.83 -0.12 -29.67
C GLY A 252 20.59 0.71 -28.64
N LYS A 253 20.71 2.02 -28.85
CA LYS A 253 21.46 2.94 -27.98
C LYS A 253 20.94 4.37 -28.08
N LEU A 254 21.32 5.18 -27.10
CA LEU A 254 21.02 6.61 -27.02
C LEU A 254 22.21 7.46 -27.46
N VAL A 255 22.00 8.78 -27.54
CA VAL A 255 23.00 9.71 -28.11
C VAL A 255 23.87 10.43 -27.08
N ASN A 256 23.76 10.09 -25.79
CA ASN A 256 24.49 10.73 -24.68
C ASN A 256 24.26 12.24 -24.63
N SER A 257 22.99 12.63 -24.56
CA SER A 257 22.60 14.04 -24.54
C SER A 257 21.73 14.37 -23.34
N ASP A 258 21.92 15.58 -22.83
CA ASP A 258 21.08 16.18 -21.80
C ASP A 258 20.34 17.37 -22.42
N ASP A 259 19.04 17.22 -22.65
CA ASP A 259 18.17 18.30 -23.14
C ASP A 259 18.05 19.41 -22.09
N LYS A 260 18.27 20.67 -22.47
CA LYS A 260 18.18 21.81 -21.54
C LYS A 260 16.93 22.68 -21.76
N ASN A 261 16.01 22.24 -22.62
CA ASN A 261 14.76 22.93 -22.88
C ASN A 261 13.68 22.47 -21.90
N TYR A 262 13.78 22.94 -20.65
CA TYR A 262 12.79 22.68 -19.59
C TYR A 262 11.38 23.12 -20.02
N ARG A 263 10.38 22.30 -19.71
CA ARG A 263 9.01 22.48 -20.21
C ARG A 263 7.97 21.90 -19.24
N ALA A 264 6.70 22.22 -19.50
CA ALA A 264 5.58 21.62 -18.78
C ALA A 264 5.59 20.10 -18.91
N ILE A 265 5.23 19.39 -17.85
CA ILE A 265 5.21 17.92 -17.79
C ILE A 265 4.44 17.31 -18.97
N SER A 266 3.31 17.90 -19.38
CA SER A 266 2.48 17.42 -20.49
C SER A 266 2.94 17.84 -21.89
N THR A 267 3.99 18.66 -22.02
CA THR A 267 4.44 19.18 -23.32
C THR A 267 5.56 18.32 -23.87
N ASN A 268 5.30 17.57 -24.96
CA ASN A 268 6.26 16.64 -25.55
C ASN A 268 6.91 15.77 -24.46
N TRP A 269 6.08 15.20 -23.57
CA TRP A 269 6.42 14.37 -22.41
C TRP A 269 7.93 14.18 -22.20
N PRO A 270 8.57 15.00 -21.35
CA PRO A 270 9.98 14.84 -21.05
C PRO A 270 10.21 13.47 -20.42
N VAL A 271 11.12 12.69 -20.98
CA VAL A 271 11.57 11.40 -20.45
C VAL A 271 13.06 11.40 -20.17
N PHE A 272 13.46 10.53 -19.26
CA PHE A 272 14.81 10.43 -18.70
C PHE A 272 15.27 8.99 -18.80
N ALA A 273 16.05 8.71 -19.83
CA ALA A 273 16.29 7.35 -20.26
C ALA A 273 17.74 6.90 -20.09
N PHE A 274 17.86 5.60 -19.82
CA PHE A 274 19.09 4.84 -19.92
C PHE A 274 18.91 3.70 -20.92
N SER A 275 20.00 3.36 -21.61
CA SER A 275 20.12 2.19 -22.46
C SER A 275 21.42 1.47 -22.12
N ARG A 276 21.32 0.18 -21.80
CA ARG A 276 22.41 -0.73 -21.49
C ARG A 276 22.60 -1.72 -22.64
N ASP A 277 23.77 -1.71 -23.27
CA ASP A 277 24.20 -2.78 -24.17
C ASP A 277 24.80 -3.93 -23.35
N LEU A 278 24.12 -5.08 -23.33
CA LEU A 278 24.57 -6.28 -22.64
C LEU A 278 25.49 -7.14 -23.51
N GLY A 279 25.68 -6.74 -24.77
CA GLY A 279 26.49 -7.46 -25.75
C GLY A 279 25.86 -8.79 -26.17
N THR A 280 26.71 -9.75 -26.49
CA THR A 280 26.31 -11.08 -26.95
C THR A 280 26.08 -12.02 -25.75
N VAL A 281 24.82 -12.24 -25.38
CA VAL A 281 24.39 -13.02 -24.21
C VAL A 281 24.12 -14.47 -24.60
N LYS A 282 24.78 -15.42 -23.93
CA LYS A 282 24.57 -16.88 -24.09
C LYS A 282 24.07 -17.57 -22.80
N THR A 283 24.40 -17.01 -21.65
CA THR A 283 23.92 -17.45 -20.33
C THR A 283 22.97 -16.37 -19.82
N SER A 284 23.30 -15.67 -18.74
CA SER A 284 22.59 -14.47 -18.29
C SER A 284 23.45 -13.20 -18.35
N ALA A 285 22.78 -12.06 -18.42
CA ALA A 285 23.32 -10.73 -18.19
C ALA A 285 22.20 -9.83 -17.64
N GLY A 286 22.54 -8.76 -16.93
CA GLY A 286 21.52 -7.90 -16.35
C GLY A 286 21.98 -6.47 -16.11
N THR A 287 21.05 -5.65 -15.67
CA THR A 287 21.27 -4.25 -15.30
C THR A 287 20.37 -3.86 -14.15
N LEU A 288 20.92 -3.13 -13.20
CA LEU A 288 20.20 -2.62 -12.04
C LEU A 288 19.85 -1.15 -12.25
N PHE A 289 18.62 -0.79 -11.94
CA PHE A 289 18.18 0.59 -11.82
C PHE A 289 17.69 0.90 -10.40
N SER A 290 17.78 2.17 -10.03
CA SER A 290 17.20 2.69 -8.79
C SER A 290 16.34 3.91 -9.09
N ILE A 291 15.21 4.01 -8.40
CA ILE A 291 14.36 5.20 -8.41
C ILE A 291 14.15 5.68 -6.98
N GLY A 292 14.16 6.98 -6.74
CA GLY A 292 13.76 7.51 -5.44
C GLY A 292 13.49 8.99 -5.41
N LEU A 293 12.90 9.42 -4.29
CA LEU A 293 12.52 10.79 -4.01
C LEU A 293 13.32 11.29 -2.81
N ALA A 294 14.18 12.28 -3.05
CA ALA A 294 14.90 12.97 -1.98
C ALA A 294 14.19 14.27 -1.61
N GLN A 295 13.74 14.35 -0.37
CA GLN A 295 13.19 15.56 0.24
C GLN A 295 14.02 15.91 1.47
N ASP A 296 14.70 17.05 1.47
CA ASP A 296 15.44 17.52 2.64
C ASP A 296 14.49 17.83 3.81
N SER A 297 13.40 18.53 3.50
CA SER A 297 12.32 18.89 4.41
C SER A 297 11.11 18.00 4.14
N ALA A 298 10.70 17.20 5.13
CA ALA A 298 9.64 16.22 4.98
C ALA A 298 8.28 16.75 5.44
N ILE A 299 8.22 17.28 6.67
CA ILE A 299 6.95 17.55 7.38
C ILE A 299 7.00 18.94 8.03
N GLN A 300 5.88 19.66 8.05
CA GLN A 300 5.67 20.78 8.98
C GLN A 300 5.05 20.24 10.26
N TYR A 301 5.64 20.52 11.41
CA TYR A 301 5.20 19.96 12.68
C TYR A 301 5.05 21.03 13.76
N SER A 302 3.91 21.02 14.43
CA SER A 302 3.58 22.00 15.48
C SER A 302 3.49 21.39 16.88
N GLY A 303 3.95 20.15 17.12
CA GLY A 303 3.88 19.53 18.46
C GLY A 303 5.01 19.89 19.42
N LYS A 304 6.15 20.41 18.93
CA LYS A 304 7.22 20.96 19.77
C LYS A 304 6.73 22.17 20.59
N ALA A 305 7.32 22.44 21.75
CA ALA A 305 6.86 23.51 22.65
C ALA A 305 6.67 24.89 21.97
N GLU A 306 7.56 25.27 21.06
CA GLU A 306 7.52 26.58 20.38
C GLU A 306 7.24 26.46 18.88
N GLY A 307 6.15 27.10 18.43
CA GLY A 307 5.87 27.34 17.01
C GLY A 307 5.65 26.09 16.15
N THR A 308 5.73 26.31 14.84
CA THR A 308 5.75 25.28 13.81
C THR A 308 7.18 25.14 13.30
N THR A 309 7.69 23.92 13.28
CA THR A 309 9.04 23.59 12.85
C THR A 309 9.02 22.75 11.58
N VAL A 310 10.07 22.87 10.77
CA VAL A 310 10.31 21.99 9.63
C VAL A 310 11.07 20.76 10.12
N MET A 311 10.49 19.58 9.94
CA MET A 311 11.14 18.31 10.24
C MET A 311 11.94 17.84 9.03
N PRO A 312 13.26 17.65 9.16
CA PRO A 312 14.06 17.08 8.08
C PRO A 312 13.73 15.60 7.89
N SER A 313 13.87 15.08 6.67
CA SER A 313 13.85 13.63 6.47
C SER A 313 15.00 12.98 7.23
N LEU A 314 14.76 11.83 7.88
CA LEU A 314 15.75 11.20 8.75
C LEU A 314 17.06 10.80 8.02
N TRP A 315 16.98 10.51 6.71
CA TRP A 315 18.16 10.16 5.91
C TRP A 315 19.22 11.28 5.91
N LYS A 316 18.83 12.55 6.10
CA LYS A 316 19.74 13.71 6.16
C LYS A 316 20.74 13.63 7.32
N SER A 317 20.44 12.86 8.35
CA SER A 317 21.37 12.64 9.46
C SER A 317 22.46 11.62 9.14
N TYR A 318 22.26 10.81 8.10
CA TYR A 318 23.20 9.76 7.69
C TYR A 318 23.97 10.11 6.40
N PHE A 319 23.41 11.00 5.57
CA PHE A 319 23.98 11.38 4.28
C PHE A 319 24.02 12.90 4.13
N SER A 320 25.15 13.43 3.69
CA SER A 320 25.37 14.86 3.51
C SER A 320 24.58 15.44 2.33
N THR A 321 24.36 14.65 1.28
CA THR A 321 23.64 15.04 0.06
C THR A 321 22.67 13.95 -0.39
N ALA A 322 21.68 14.32 -1.21
CA ALA A 322 20.78 13.37 -1.86
C ALA A 322 21.54 12.40 -2.79
N THR A 323 22.60 12.85 -3.47
CA THR A 323 23.45 11.99 -4.29
C THR A 323 24.24 10.97 -3.48
N ALA A 324 24.70 11.31 -2.27
CA ALA A 324 25.34 10.35 -1.38
C ALA A 324 24.35 9.31 -0.84
N ALA A 325 23.10 9.71 -0.59
CA ALA A 325 22.02 8.80 -0.23
C ALA A 325 21.67 7.84 -1.39
N LEU A 326 21.60 8.38 -2.63
CA LEU A 326 21.40 7.60 -3.85
C LEU A 326 22.53 6.60 -4.08
N GLU A 327 23.79 7.04 -4.00
CA GLU A 327 24.97 6.20 -4.22
C GLU A 327 25.01 5.05 -3.21
N PHE A 328 24.80 5.36 -1.92
CA PHE A 328 24.69 4.32 -0.90
C PHE A 328 23.55 3.35 -1.20
N PHE A 329 22.35 3.85 -1.53
CA PHE A 329 21.22 2.98 -1.84
C PHE A 329 21.55 2.09 -3.02
N HIS A 330 22.00 2.62 -4.16
CA HIS A 330 22.28 1.84 -5.36
C HIS A 330 23.24 0.66 -5.08
N HIS A 331 24.35 0.94 -4.38
CA HIS A 331 25.36 -0.06 -4.04
C HIS A 331 24.97 -1.01 -2.90
N ASP A 332 23.91 -0.68 -2.14
CA ASP A 332 23.39 -1.53 -1.05
C ASP A 332 22.47 -2.65 -1.55
N TYR A 333 22.24 -2.78 -2.87
CA TYR A 333 21.27 -3.74 -3.44
C TYR A 333 21.40 -5.15 -2.88
N ALA A 334 22.61 -5.71 -2.81
CA ALA A 334 22.82 -7.07 -2.31
C ALA A 334 22.40 -7.22 -0.83
N ALA A 335 22.73 -6.23 0.01
CA ALA A 335 22.35 -6.24 1.41
C ALA A 335 20.85 -5.98 1.60
N ALA A 336 20.29 -5.00 0.89
CA ALA A 336 18.87 -4.70 0.89
C ALA A 336 18.04 -5.90 0.42
N ALA A 337 18.48 -6.62 -0.62
CA ALA A 337 17.83 -7.82 -1.12
C ALA A 337 17.89 -8.97 -0.11
N ALA A 338 19.01 -9.16 0.59
CA ALA A 338 19.14 -10.16 1.65
C ALA A 338 18.22 -9.85 2.85
N LEU A 339 18.23 -8.62 3.36
CA LEU A 339 17.36 -8.19 4.47
C LEU A 339 15.87 -8.30 4.09
N SER A 340 15.53 -7.93 2.87
CA SER A 340 14.16 -8.03 2.36
C SER A 340 13.72 -9.50 2.25
N LYS A 341 14.62 -10.39 1.79
CA LYS A 341 14.36 -11.83 1.76
C LYS A 341 14.18 -12.41 3.17
N ASP A 342 14.98 -12.00 4.14
CA ASP A 342 14.83 -12.48 5.52
C ASP A 342 13.48 -12.06 6.13
N LEU A 343 13.02 -10.83 5.83
CA LEU A 343 11.68 -10.37 6.21
C LEU A 343 10.57 -11.15 5.49
N ASP A 344 10.69 -11.32 4.17
CA ASP A 344 9.74 -12.08 3.36
C ASP A 344 9.60 -13.54 3.85
N ASP A 345 10.73 -14.22 4.10
CA ASP A 345 10.76 -15.61 4.56
C ASP A 345 10.13 -15.75 5.94
N ARG A 346 10.41 -14.81 6.85
CA ARG A 346 9.81 -14.77 8.19
C ARG A 346 8.28 -14.60 8.12
N ILE A 347 7.80 -13.61 7.37
CA ILE A 347 6.35 -13.37 7.20
C ILE A 347 5.69 -14.56 6.54
N SER A 348 6.31 -15.13 5.51
CA SER A 348 5.80 -16.30 4.81
C SER A 348 5.67 -17.49 5.74
N LYS A 349 6.72 -17.78 6.52
CA LYS A 349 6.73 -18.89 7.46
C LYS A 349 5.67 -18.70 8.54
N ASP A 350 5.68 -17.55 9.21
CA ASP A 350 4.78 -17.28 10.34
C ASP A 350 3.31 -17.31 9.90
N SER A 351 3.00 -16.77 8.71
CA SER A 351 1.63 -16.78 8.17
C SER A 351 1.15 -18.18 7.83
N ILE A 352 1.99 -18.99 7.17
CA ILE A 352 1.65 -20.39 6.84
C ILE A 352 1.45 -21.19 8.13
N ASP A 353 2.36 -21.05 9.10
CA ASP A 353 2.28 -21.77 10.37
C ASP A 353 1.03 -21.37 11.17
N ALA A 354 0.61 -20.10 11.10
CA ALA A 354 -0.57 -19.61 11.82
C ALA A 354 -1.91 -20.02 11.17
N ALA A 355 -2.05 -19.86 9.85
CA ALA A 355 -3.34 -20.08 9.17
C ALA A 355 -3.23 -20.43 7.67
N GLY A 356 -2.08 -20.92 7.20
CA GLY A 356 -1.92 -21.47 5.86
C GLY A 356 -1.86 -20.44 4.72
N GLN A 357 -2.10 -20.93 3.50
CA GLN A 357 -1.82 -20.18 2.26
C GLN A 357 -2.76 -18.98 2.04
N ASP A 358 -4.03 -19.09 2.43
CA ASP A 358 -4.99 -17.98 2.31
C ASP A 358 -4.53 -16.80 3.17
N TYR A 359 -4.02 -17.07 4.37
CA TYR A 359 -3.50 -16.03 5.24
C TYR A 359 -2.20 -15.40 4.71
N LEU A 360 -1.27 -16.22 4.20
CA LEU A 360 -0.07 -15.71 3.51
C LEU A 360 -0.41 -14.80 2.32
N THR A 361 -1.42 -15.16 1.54
CA THR A 361 -1.86 -14.35 0.38
C THR A 361 -2.21 -12.92 0.79
N ILE A 362 -2.83 -12.77 1.98
CA ILE A 362 -3.22 -11.49 2.54
C ILE A 362 -1.99 -10.78 3.14
N THR A 363 -1.25 -11.41 4.05
CA THR A 363 -0.12 -10.77 4.77
C THR A 363 1.01 -10.35 3.83
N SER A 364 1.32 -11.14 2.79
CA SER A 364 2.34 -10.78 1.81
C SER A 364 1.98 -9.55 0.97
N LEU A 365 0.69 -9.27 0.75
CA LEU A 365 0.25 -8.16 -0.08
C LEU A 365 0.24 -6.82 0.68
N THR A 366 0.05 -6.84 2.01
CA THR A 366 -0.20 -5.62 2.79
C THR A 366 1.06 -4.88 3.24
N VAL A 367 2.20 -5.57 3.37
CA VAL A 367 3.41 -5.01 4.01
C VAL A 367 3.91 -3.74 3.32
N ARG A 368 4.12 -3.77 1.99
CA ARG A 368 4.50 -2.57 1.21
C ARG A 368 3.46 -1.46 1.31
N GLN A 369 2.18 -1.80 1.25
CA GLN A 369 1.08 -0.83 1.35
C GLN A 369 1.12 -0.06 2.67
N VAL A 370 1.29 -0.75 3.80
CA VAL A 370 1.29 -0.10 5.12
C VAL A 370 2.54 0.74 5.31
N PHE A 371 3.72 0.21 4.97
CA PHE A 371 4.97 0.94 5.10
C PHE A 371 5.09 2.11 4.12
N ALA A 372 4.36 2.10 3.00
CA ALA A 372 4.26 3.24 2.10
C ALA A 372 3.31 4.34 2.60
N ALA A 373 2.62 4.18 3.73
CA ALA A 373 1.88 5.28 4.34
C ALA A 373 2.72 6.13 5.29
N VAL A 374 3.96 5.72 5.61
CA VAL A 374 4.77 6.35 6.65
C VAL A 374 6.07 6.98 6.12
N GLN A 375 6.56 8.00 6.81
CA GLN A 375 7.87 8.61 6.56
C GLN A 375 8.61 8.89 7.87
N LEU A 376 9.89 8.51 7.91
CA LEU A 376 10.82 8.77 9.02
C LEU A 376 11.42 10.18 8.90
N THR A 377 11.38 10.94 10.00
CA THR A 377 11.90 12.32 10.07
C THR A 377 12.65 12.56 11.39
N GLY A 378 13.26 13.74 11.52
CA GLY A 378 14.00 14.12 12.74
C GLY A 378 15.47 13.73 12.68
N THR A 379 16.02 13.30 13.82
CA THR A 379 17.42 12.83 13.94
C THR A 379 17.46 11.41 14.51
N PRO A 380 18.61 10.70 14.49
CA PRO A 380 18.73 9.37 15.08
C PRO A 380 18.44 9.35 16.59
N GLU A 381 18.70 10.46 17.28
CA GLU A 381 18.45 10.63 18.71
C GLU A 381 17.00 11.04 19.02
N ASP A 382 16.33 11.72 18.09
CA ASP A 382 14.95 12.18 18.21
C ASP A 382 14.15 11.89 16.92
N PRO A 383 13.90 10.60 16.58
CA PRO A 383 13.18 10.24 15.38
C PRO A 383 11.67 10.40 15.56
N TYR A 384 10.98 10.58 14.45
CA TYR A 384 9.52 10.60 14.33
C TYR A 384 9.07 9.77 13.14
N ILE A 385 7.90 9.16 13.26
CA ILE A 385 7.18 8.62 12.12
C ILE A 385 5.89 9.41 11.93
N PHE A 386 5.72 9.94 10.73
CA PHE A 386 4.47 10.55 10.30
C PHE A 386 3.76 9.64 9.31
N MET A 387 2.47 9.40 9.54
CA MET A 387 1.62 8.56 8.71
C MET A 387 0.63 9.43 7.94
N LYS A 388 0.48 9.19 6.63
CA LYS A 388 -0.60 9.73 5.81
C LYS A 388 -1.79 8.80 5.88
N GLU A 389 -2.98 9.34 6.14
CA GLU A 389 -4.23 8.65 5.89
C GLU A 389 -4.54 8.64 4.39
N ILE A 390 -3.89 7.72 3.67
CA ILE A 390 -4.07 7.53 2.24
C ILE A 390 -5.55 7.26 1.91
N SER A 391 -6.06 7.86 0.82
CA SER A 391 -7.38 7.58 0.22
C SER A 391 -8.64 7.95 1.04
N SER A 392 -8.50 8.63 2.18
CA SER A 392 -9.59 9.33 2.86
C SER A 392 -9.49 10.83 2.57
N ASN A 393 -9.30 11.67 3.62
CA ASN A 393 -9.08 13.12 3.50
C ASN A 393 -7.60 13.52 3.54
N GLY A 394 -6.68 12.55 3.67
CA GLY A 394 -5.24 12.81 3.69
C GLY A 394 -4.72 13.35 5.02
N ASN A 395 -5.45 13.15 6.13
CA ASN A 395 -5.04 13.60 7.46
C ASN A 395 -3.74 12.94 7.91
N MET A 396 -3.13 13.49 8.96
CA MET A 396 -1.85 13.05 9.49
C MET A 396 -2.00 12.31 10.81
N ASN A 397 -1.35 11.15 10.93
CA ASN A 397 -1.36 10.32 12.13
C ASN A 397 -2.78 10.17 12.72
N THR A 398 -3.77 9.93 11.86
CA THR A 398 -5.16 9.68 12.27
C THR A 398 -5.19 8.46 13.19
N VAL A 399 -5.70 8.62 14.40
CA VAL A 399 -5.56 7.66 15.49
C VAL A 399 -6.34 6.38 15.19
N ASP A 400 -7.56 6.50 14.69
CA ASP A 400 -8.41 5.39 14.26
C ASP A 400 -7.90 4.68 12.99
N VAL A 401 -6.93 5.25 12.27
CA VAL A 401 -6.19 4.60 11.17
C VAL A 401 -4.94 3.91 11.66
N ILE A 402 -4.25 4.49 12.65
CA ILE A 402 -3.12 3.85 13.33
C ILE A 402 -3.61 2.62 14.09
N PHE A 403 -4.82 2.65 14.65
CA PHE A 403 -5.40 1.54 15.39
C PHE A 403 -5.47 0.23 14.58
N PRO A 404 -6.11 0.11 13.42
CA PRO A 404 -6.04 -1.11 12.62
C PRO A 404 -4.63 -1.37 12.07
N ALA A 405 -3.80 -0.35 11.88
CA ALA A 405 -2.43 -0.51 11.40
C ALA A 405 -1.45 -1.04 12.48
N HIS A 406 -1.71 -0.87 13.77
CA HIS A 406 -0.73 -1.15 14.83
C HIS A 406 -0.16 -2.58 14.85
N PRO A 407 -0.90 -3.66 14.48
CA PRO A 407 -0.38 -5.02 14.59
C PRO A 407 0.88 -5.26 13.76
N ILE A 408 0.97 -4.69 12.55
CA ILE A 408 2.17 -4.88 11.72
C ILE A 408 3.39 -4.16 12.32
N PHE A 409 3.20 -3.01 12.96
CA PHE A 409 4.29 -2.31 13.65
C PHE A 409 4.74 -3.12 14.86
N LEU A 410 3.82 -3.65 15.67
CA LEU A 410 4.16 -4.52 16.79
C LEU A 410 4.84 -5.82 16.37
N TYR A 411 4.43 -6.41 15.24
CA TYR A 411 5.04 -7.62 14.68
C TYR A 411 6.46 -7.35 14.16
N THR A 412 6.64 -6.27 13.41
CA THR A 412 7.91 -5.97 12.75
C THR A 412 8.94 -5.40 13.71
N ASN A 413 8.59 -4.30 14.39
CA ASN A 413 9.40 -3.65 15.42
C ASN A 413 8.49 -2.73 16.28
N PRO A 414 8.18 -3.08 17.54
CA PRO A 414 7.24 -2.31 18.36
C PRO A 414 7.67 -0.86 18.60
N GLU A 415 8.95 -0.53 18.49
CA GLU A 415 9.44 0.85 18.58
C GLU A 415 8.79 1.76 17.52
N LEU A 416 8.44 1.21 16.35
CA LEU A 416 7.77 1.98 15.30
C LEU A 416 6.40 2.50 15.76
N LEU A 417 5.64 1.72 16.54
CA LEU A 417 4.36 2.19 17.08
C LEU A 417 4.55 3.37 18.04
N LYS A 418 5.55 3.30 18.94
CA LYS A 418 5.91 4.44 19.80
C LYS A 418 6.25 5.68 18.97
N LEU A 419 7.05 5.54 17.90
CA LEU A 419 7.43 6.67 17.06
C LEU A 419 6.25 7.28 16.28
N ILE A 420 5.23 6.48 15.94
CA ILE A 420 4.00 6.93 15.27
C ILE A 420 3.07 7.64 16.26
N LEU A 421 2.96 7.15 17.50
CA LEU A 421 2.10 7.75 18.53
C LEU A 421 2.71 9.01 19.16
N LYS A 422 4.04 9.11 19.17
CA LYS A 422 4.77 10.22 19.80
C LYS A 422 4.28 11.62 19.38
N PRO A 423 4.08 11.96 18.09
CA PRO A 423 3.52 13.27 17.71
C PRO A 423 2.17 13.61 18.34
N ILE A 424 1.29 12.62 18.53
CA ILE A 424 -0.05 12.80 19.11
C ILE A 424 0.08 13.16 20.60
N PHE A 425 0.89 12.38 21.34
CA PHE A 425 1.19 12.67 22.75
C PHE A 425 1.81 14.05 22.92
N GLU A 426 2.85 14.38 22.13
CA GLU A 426 3.55 15.67 22.25
C GLU A 426 2.62 16.87 22.05
N ILE A 427 1.71 16.84 21.06
CA ILE A 427 0.77 17.94 20.82
C ILE A 427 -0.15 18.15 22.03
N GLN A 428 -0.76 17.07 22.54
CA GLN A 428 -1.73 17.19 23.63
C GLN A 428 -1.08 17.47 24.98
N GLU A 429 0.06 16.85 25.28
CA GLU A 429 0.80 17.04 26.54
C GLU A 429 1.45 18.42 26.63
N ASN A 430 1.84 19.01 25.50
CA ASN A 430 2.29 20.41 25.45
C ASN A 430 1.13 21.43 25.47
N GLY A 431 -0.11 20.99 25.70
CA GLY A 431 -1.27 21.86 25.87
C GLY A 431 -1.73 22.55 24.59
N LYS A 432 -1.41 21.99 23.41
CA LYS A 432 -1.77 22.56 22.10
C LYS A 432 -3.12 22.10 21.56
N TYR A 433 -3.89 21.40 22.39
CA TYR A 433 -5.22 20.91 22.07
C TYR A 433 -6.16 21.18 23.24
N PRO A 434 -7.28 21.91 23.04
CA PRO A 434 -8.10 22.39 24.15
C PRO A 434 -9.10 21.36 24.68
N ASN A 435 -9.44 20.32 23.90
CA ASN A 435 -10.42 19.33 24.34
C ASN A 435 -9.82 18.37 25.39
N THR A 436 -10.72 17.70 26.12
CA THR A 436 -10.33 16.78 27.19
C THR A 436 -10.18 15.33 26.74
N TYR A 437 -10.64 15.00 25.54
CA TYR A 437 -10.49 13.70 24.87
C TYR A 437 -9.25 13.65 23.97
N ALA A 438 -8.92 12.46 23.45
CA ALA A 438 -7.86 12.26 22.47
C ALA A 438 -8.23 12.91 21.13
N MET A 439 -7.26 13.57 20.50
CA MET A 439 -7.45 14.16 19.18
C MET A 439 -7.58 13.07 18.10
N HIS A 440 -8.35 13.34 17.07
CA HIS A 440 -8.54 12.42 15.95
C HIS A 440 -7.26 12.27 15.10
N ASP A 441 -6.65 13.38 14.75
CA ASP A 441 -5.44 13.42 13.91
C ASP A 441 -4.61 14.66 14.26
N ILE A 442 -3.40 14.76 13.73
CA ILE A 442 -2.48 15.87 14.02
C ILE A 442 -2.40 16.92 12.90
N GLY A 443 -3.27 16.85 11.90
CA GLY A 443 -3.29 17.82 10.80
C GLY A 443 -4.20 17.39 9.65
N THR A 444 -4.94 18.38 9.12
CA THR A 444 -6.00 18.20 8.10
C THR A 444 -5.51 17.75 6.73
N HIS A 445 -4.19 17.76 6.48
CA HIS A 445 -3.63 17.32 5.20
C HIS A 445 -2.13 17.03 5.32
N TYR A 446 -1.69 15.89 4.83
CA TYR A 446 -0.28 15.52 4.71
C TYR A 446 0.44 16.48 3.74
N PRO A 447 1.68 16.94 4.04
CA PRO A 447 2.54 16.62 5.18
C PRO A 447 2.51 17.71 6.30
N ASN A 448 1.34 18.30 6.58
CA ASN A 448 1.19 19.40 7.53
C ASN A 448 0.62 18.94 8.87
N ALA A 449 1.48 18.57 9.82
CA ALA A 449 1.12 18.16 11.18
C ALA A 449 0.99 19.39 12.10
N THR A 450 0.08 20.29 11.75
CA THR A 450 -0.08 21.60 12.40
C THR A 450 -1.02 21.60 13.61
N GLY A 451 -1.70 20.47 13.86
CA GLY A 451 -2.65 20.29 14.96
C GLY A 451 -3.90 21.15 14.88
N TYR A 452 -4.67 21.14 15.97
CA TYR A 452 -5.97 21.81 16.08
C TYR A 452 -6.02 22.70 17.33
N PRO A 453 -5.38 23.89 17.30
CA PRO A 453 -5.33 24.77 18.47
C PRO A 453 -6.71 25.27 18.94
N LYS A 454 -7.75 25.12 18.11
CA LYS A 454 -9.15 25.43 18.46
C LYS A 454 -9.97 24.20 18.89
N GLY A 455 -9.40 22.99 18.79
CA GLY A 455 -10.12 21.75 19.08
C GLY A 455 -11.26 21.45 18.11
N ASP A 456 -11.09 21.87 16.85
CA ASP A 456 -12.04 21.71 15.74
C ASP A 456 -11.63 20.58 14.77
N ASP A 457 -10.93 19.58 15.28
CA ASP A 457 -10.74 18.29 14.62
C ASP A 457 -12.05 17.50 14.51
N GLU A 458 -11.99 16.40 13.77
CA GLU A 458 -13.10 15.47 13.64
C GLU A 458 -13.46 14.85 14.99
N LYS A 459 -14.76 14.82 15.31
CA LYS A 459 -15.23 14.51 16.66
C LYS A 459 -15.49 13.02 16.82
N MET A 460 -14.45 12.28 17.22
CA MET A 460 -14.49 10.85 17.55
C MET A 460 -14.03 10.55 18.99
N PRO A 461 -14.51 11.26 20.02
CA PRO A 461 -13.87 11.26 21.33
C PRO A 461 -13.84 9.90 22.03
N LEU A 462 -14.90 9.08 21.94
CA LEU A 462 -14.92 7.74 22.56
C LEU A 462 -13.95 6.80 21.83
N GLU A 463 -14.05 6.79 20.49
CA GLU A 463 -13.20 5.99 19.60
C GLU A 463 -11.72 6.25 19.89
N GLU A 464 -11.30 7.51 19.88
CA GLU A 464 -9.88 7.88 19.98
C GLU A 464 -9.31 7.75 21.38
N CYS A 465 -10.11 8.04 22.42
CA CYS A 465 -9.67 7.74 23.78
C CYS A 465 -9.45 6.24 23.98
N GLY A 466 -10.34 5.40 23.44
CA GLY A 466 -10.21 3.95 23.48
C GLY A 466 -8.97 3.48 22.72
N ASN A 467 -8.80 3.95 21.47
CA ASN A 467 -7.66 3.62 20.62
C ASN A 467 -6.33 3.94 21.30
N MET A 468 -6.17 5.16 21.82
CA MET A 468 -4.91 5.58 22.43
C MET A 468 -4.56 4.78 23.69
N VAL A 469 -5.52 4.54 24.58
CA VAL A 469 -5.28 3.76 25.81
C VAL A 469 -4.93 2.31 25.49
N ILE A 470 -5.63 1.70 24.54
CA ILE A 470 -5.37 0.32 24.08
C ILE A 470 -3.98 0.22 23.45
N MET A 471 -3.66 1.10 22.49
CA MET A 471 -2.36 1.06 21.79
C MET A 471 -1.18 1.37 22.71
N ALA A 472 -1.33 2.26 23.69
CA ALA A 472 -0.28 2.54 24.66
C ALA A 472 0.07 1.29 25.49
N LEU A 473 -0.95 0.55 25.95
CA LEU A 473 -0.73 -0.72 26.65
C LEU A 473 -0.16 -1.80 25.73
N ALA A 474 -0.68 -1.93 24.50
CA ALA A 474 -0.21 -2.91 23.54
C ALA A 474 1.28 -2.73 23.21
N TYR A 475 1.70 -1.47 22.96
CA TYR A 475 3.10 -1.11 22.82
C TYR A 475 3.92 -1.51 24.05
N ALA A 476 3.51 -1.07 25.24
CA ALA A 476 4.26 -1.29 26.47
C ALA A 476 4.43 -2.79 26.78
N GLN A 477 3.40 -3.61 26.55
CA GLN A 477 3.46 -5.06 26.73
C GLN A 477 4.42 -5.71 25.71
N LYS A 478 4.35 -5.32 24.43
CA LYS A 478 5.19 -5.90 23.37
C LYS A 478 6.65 -5.48 23.50
N ALA A 479 6.90 -4.19 23.75
CA ALA A 479 8.24 -3.61 23.91
C ALA A 479 8.84 -3.85 25.31
N LYS A 480 8.03 -4.26 26.30
CA LYS A 480 8.40 -4.36 27.72
C LYS A 480 8.83 -3.01 28.30
N ASP A 481 8.11 -1.95 27.94
CA ASP A 481 8.43 -0.56 28.26
C ASP A 481 7.34 0.05 29.17
N ASN A 482 7.42 -0.27 30.47
CA ASN A 482 6.47 0.25 31.46
C ASN A 482 6.75 1.73 31.82
N ASP A 483 7.97 2.21 31.57
CA ASP A 483 8.33 3.61 31.81
C ASP A 483 7.57 4.54 30.85
N TYR A 484 7.34 4.09 29.61
CA TYR A 484 6.46 4.77 28.66
C TYR A 484 5.05 5.01 29.20
N LEU A 485 4.46 4.01 29.86
CA LEU A 485 3.15 4.15 30.49
C LEU A 485 3.18 5.16 31.64
N SER A 486 4.25 5.14 32.44
CA SER A 486 4.42 6.06 33.56
C SER A 486 4.59 7.51 33.07
N GLN A 487 5.32 7.69 31.97
CA GLN A 487 5.51 8.99 31.31
C GLN A 487 4.19 9.61 30.86
N HIS A 488 3.31 8.81 30.23
CA HIS A 488 2.05 9.26 29.65
C HIS A 488 0.83 9.06 30.56
N TYR A 489 1.02 8.62 31.81
CA TYR A 489 -0.07 8.31 32.74
C TYR A 489 -1.11 9.44 32.88
N PRO A 490 -0.72 10.73 33.07
CA PRO A 490 -1.70 11.79 33.30
C PRO A 490 -2.66 12.00 32.12
N ILE A 491 -2.19 11.87 30.88
CA ILE A 491 -3.03 12.06 29.70
C ILE A 491 -3.89 10.82 29.42
N LEU A 492 -3.34 9.61 29.64
CA LEU A 492 -4.09 8.35 29.53
C LEU A 492 -5.25 8.29 30.54
N GLU A 493 -5.03 8.73 31.78
CA GLU A 493 -6.07 8.82 32.81
C GLU A 493 -7.15 9.85 32.44
N LYS A 494 -6.74 10.99 31.87
CA LYS A 494 -7.67 12.02 31.40
C LYS A 494 -8.59 11.49 30.30
N TRP A 495 -8.05 10.76 29.32
CA TRP A 495 -8.84 10.12 28.27
C TRP A 495 -9.75 9.02 28.83
N THR A 496 -9.26 8.25 29.80
CA THR A 496 -10.07 7.21 30.47
C THR A 496 -11.24 7.80 31.25
N THR A 497 -11.10 9.00 31.83
CA THR A 497 -12.21 9.70 32.47
C THR A 497 -13.36 9.95 31.48
N TYR A 498 -13.07 10.34 30.24
CA TYR A 498 -14.08 10.45 29.18
C TYR A 498 -14.73 9.10 28.87
N LEU A 499 -13.93 8.02 28.78
CA LEU A 499 -14.46 6.68 28.56
C LEU A 499 -15.43 6.25 29.68
N VAL A 500 -15.11 6.51 30.94
CA VAL A 500 -16.00 6.19 32.08
C VAL A 500 -17.35 6.89 31.94
N GLU A 501 -17.37 8.14 31.47
CA GLU A 501 -18.59 8.93 31.31
C GLU A 501 -19.48 8.46 30.14
N ASP A 502 -18.89 8.07 29.00
CA ASP A 502 -19.63 7.87 27.74
C ASP A 502 -19.75 6.41 27.28
N SER A 503 -18.86 5.49 27.71
CA SER A 503 -18.73 4.17 27.07
C SER A 503 -19.97 3.28 27.17
N ILE A 504 -20.70 3.31 28.28
CA ILE A 504 -21.84 2.40 28.46
C ILE A 504 -23.06 2.83 27.64
N TYR A 505 -23.21 4.13 27.33
CA TYR A 505 -24.27 4.66 26.46
C TYR A 505 -23.67 5.69 25.49
N PRO A 506 -22.94 5.23 24.44
CA PRO A 506 -22.28 6.14 23.51
C PRO A 506 -23.25 7.18 22.96
N ALA A 507 -22.84 8.45 23.00
CA ALA A 507 -23.59 9.53 22.39
C ALA A 507 -23.80 9.31 20.88
N ASN A 508 -24.66 10.11 20.24
CA ASN A 508 -24.77 10.12 18.79
C ASN A 508 -23.50 10.72 18.17
N GLN A 509 -22.48 9.89 17.97
CA GLN A 509 -21.18 10.22 17.40
C GLN A 509 -20.83 9.27 16.25
N ILE A 510 -19.87 9.69 15.45
CA ILE A 510 -19.21 8.83 14.47
C ILE A 510 -18.14 7.97 15.18
N SER A 511 -17.88 6.79 14.64
CA SER A 511 -16.72 5.96 14.95
C SER A 511 -15.77 6.01 13.74
N THR A 512 -14.73 5.17 13.76
CA THR A 512 -13.86 4.91 12.59
C THR A 512 -14.63 4.48 11.32
N ASP A 513 -15.86 3.99 11.47
CA ASP A 513 -16.77 3.71 10.34
C ASP A 513 -17.62 4.94 9.99
N ASP A 514 -16.99 6.11 9.93
CA ASP A 514 -17.58 7.42 9.70
C ASP A 514 -18.37 7.49 8.38
N PHE A 515 -17.91 6.77 7.36
CA PHE A 515 -18.54 6.59 6.06
C PHE A 515 -19.92 5.93 6.15
N ALA A 516 -20.24 5.27 7.26
CA ALA A 516 -21.55 4.69 7.55
C ALA A 516 -22.44 5.61 8.41
N GLY A 517 -21.94 6.79 8.80
CA GLY A 517 -22.64 7.84 9.53
C GLY A 517 -22.68 7.67 11.05
N SER A 518 -23.06 8.75 11.75
CA SER A 518 -23.19 8.76 13.21
C SER A 518 -24.34 7.88 13.71
N LEU A 519 -24.15 7.26 14.87
CA LEU A 519 -25.16 6.42 15.51
C LEU A 519 -24.99 6.44 17.03
N ALA A 520 -26.09 6.64 17.77
CA ALA A 520 -26.13 6.54 19.22
C ALA A 520 -26.16 5.07 19.67
N ASN A 521 -25.66 4.81 20.88
CA ASN A 521 -25.69 3.48 21.49
C ASN A 521 -25.06 2.37 20.63
N GLN A 522 -24.02 2.71 19.86
CA GLN A 522 -23.29 1.75 19.03
C GLN A 522 -22.67 0.65 19.90
N THR A 523 -23.08 -0.59 19.67
CA THR A 523 -22.69 -1.74 20.51
C THR A 523 -21.19 -2.00 20.46
N ASN A 524 -20.59 -1.95 19.27
CA ASN A 524 -19.15 -2.20 19.09
C ASN A 524 -18.28 -1.03 19.59
N LEU A 525 -18.76 0.21 19.45
CA LEU A 525 -18.08 1.41 19.97
C LEU A 525 -18.08 1.43 21.51
N ALA A 526 -19.22 1.10 22.12
CA ALA A 526 -19.31 0.94 23.57
C ALA A 526 -18.29 -0.08 24.09
N LEU A 527 -18.17 -1.21 23.39
CA LEU A 527 -17.22 -2.26 23.74
C LEU A 527 -15.76 -1.76 23.72
N LYS A 528 -15.37 -0.95 22.73
CA LYS A 528 -14.03 -0.32 22.68
C LYS A 528 -13.75 0.49 23.93
N GLY A 529 -14.68 1.37 24.32
CA GLY A 529 -14.52 2.19 25.51
C GLY A 529 -14.42 1.37 26.80
N ILE A 530 -15.25 0.32 26.93
CA ILE A 530 -15.22 -0.61 28.07
C ILE A 530 -13.87 -1.35 28.18
N ILE A 531 -13.34 -1.81 27.04
CA ILE A 531 -12.01 -2.43 26.95
C ILE A 531 -10.92 -1.42 27.29
N GLY A 532 -11.03 -0.17 26.81
CA GLY A 532 -10.11 0.92 27.14
C GLY A 532 -10.04 1.21 28.64
N ILE A 533 -11.19 1.21 29.35
CA ILE A 533 -11.21 1.37 30.82
C ILE A 533 -10.47 0.22 31.51
N GLN A 534 -10.65 -1.03 31.05
CA GLN A 534 -9.93 -2.16 31.63
C GLN A 534 -8.43 -2.16 31.28
N ALA A 535 -8.06 -1.68 30.09
CA ALA A 535 -6.68 -1.44 29.72
C ALA A 535 -6.04 -0.40 30.64
N MET A 536 -6.76 0.69 30.96
CA MET A 536 -6.29 1.67 31.94
C MET A 536 -6.11 1.07 33.32
N ALA A 537 -6.97 0.15 33.76
CA ALA A 537 -6.78 -0.55 35.02
C ALA A 537 -5.45 -1.34 35.07
N VAL A 538 -5.05 -1.96 33.95
CA VAL A 538 -3.75 -2.64 33.83
C VAL A 538 -2.60 -1.62 33.84
N ILE A 539 -2.75 -0.50 33.14
CA ILE A 539 -1.77 0.61 33.14
C ILE A 539 -1.57 1.13 34.56
N SER A 540 -2.64 1.50 35.27
CA SER A 540 -2.61 1.99 36.65
C SER A 540 -1.91 1.01 37.59
N ASN A 541 -2.21 -0.29 37.51
CA ASN A 541 -1.54 -1.27 38.36
C ASN A 541 -0.04 -1.37 38.04
N THR A 542 0.32 -1.31 36.75
CA THR A 542 1.69 -1.42 36.26
C THR A 542 2.55 -0.20 36.64
N THR A 543 1.94 0.98 36.71
CA THR A 543 2.63 2.25 37.02
C THR A 543 2.54 2.67 38.49
N GLY A 544 2.02 1.80 39.38
CA GLY A 544 2.01 2.04 40.83
C GLY A 544 0.80 2.81 41.37
N HIS A 545 -0.34 2.76 40.68
CA HIS A 545 -1.63 3.38 41.04
C HIS A 545 -2.71 2.31 41.33
N PRO A 546 -2.59 1.51 42.41
CA PRO A 546 -3.48 0.36 42.65
C PRO A 546 -4.93 0.75 42.96
N ASP A 547 -5.19 1.92 43.54
CA ASP A 547 -6.54 2.39 43.83
C ASP A 547 -7.29 2.73 42.53
N ASP A 548 -6.65 3.45 41.61
CA ASP A 548 -7.16 3.74 40.26
C ASP A 548 -7.42 2.44 39.50
N ALA A 549 -6.47 1.50 39.57
CA ALA A 549 -6.61 0.18 38.95
C ALA A 549 -7.85 -0.58 39.45
N SER A 550 -8.07 -0.60 40.77
CA SER A 550 -9.24 -1.26 41.37
C SER A 550 -10.54 -0.57 40.96
N ASN A 551 -10.55 0.77 40.88
CA ASN A 551 -11.71 1.54 40.48
C ASN A 551 -12.08 1.28 39.00
N HIS A 552 -11.12 1.48 38.08
CA HIS A 552 -11.32 1.26 36.64
C HIS A 552 -11.73 -0.18 36.34
N SER A 553 -11.09 -1.19 36.96
CA SER A 553 -11.49 -2.58 36.74
C SER A 553 -12.90 -2.88 37.26
N SER A 554 -13.32 -2.25 38.36
CA SER A 554 -14.69 -2.41 38.87
C SER A 554 -15.72 -1.81 37.92
N ILE A 555 -15.43 -0.63 37.35
CA ILE A 555 -16.29 0.04 36.37
C ILE A 555 -16.39 -0.80 35.08
N ALA A 556 -15.26 -1.25 34.53
CA ALA A 556 -15.25 -2.06 33.32
C ALA A 556 -16.05 -3.36 33.48
N LYS A 557 -15.95 -4.02 34.65
CA LYS A 557 -16.73 -5.23 34.98
C LYS A 557 -18.22 -4.97 35.13
N ASP A 558 -18.63 -3.84 35.72
CA ASP A 558 -20.05 -3.44 35.72
C ASP A 558 -20.55 -3.19 34.29
N TYR A 559 -19.77 -2.45 33.50
CA TYR A 559 -20.17 -2.06 32.17
C TYR A 559 -20.26 -3.25 31.23
N ILE A 560 -19.32 -4.21 31.27
CA ILE A 560 -19.41 -5.41 30.41
C ILE A 560 -20.60 -6.30 30.75
N ALA A 561 -21.00 -6.38 32.03
CA ALA A 561 -22.20 -7.10 32.45
C ALA A 561 -23.48 -6.44 31.89
N ARG A 562 -23.54 -5.11 31.94
CA ARG A 562 -24.66 -4.33 31.40
C ARG A 562 -24.69 -4.35 29.87
N TRP A 563 -23.54 -4.21 29.23
CA TRP A 563 -23.38 -4.27 27.77
C TRP A 563 -23.94 -5.58 27.20
N GLN A 564 -23.68 -6.73 27.84
CA GLN A 564 -24.26 -8.02 27.42
C GLN A 564 -25.80 -8.06 27.49
N THR A 565 -26.41 -7.26 28.36
CA THR A 565 -27.88 -7.15 28.44
C THR A 565 -28.42 -6.22 27.37
N LEU A 566 -27.69 -5.16 27.03
CA LEU A 566 -28.13 -4.08 26.14
C LEU A 566 -27.86 -4.35 24.66
N GLY A 567 -26.71 -4.95 24.35
CA GLY A 567 -26.18 -5.10 23.00
C GLY A 567 -26.31 -6.50 22.41
N VAL A 568 -26.98 -7.44 23.09
CA VAL A 568 -27.18 -8.81 22.59
C VAL A 568 -28.65 -9.06 22.31
N ALA A 569 -28.94 -9.51 21.09
CA ALA A 569 -30.25 -10.02 20.69
C ALA A 569 -30.42 -11.47 21.18
N HIS A 570 -30.72 -11.64 22.48
CA HIS A 570 -30.83 -12.97 23.13
C HIS A 570 -31.96 -13.84 22.55
N ASP A 571 -32.99 -13.22 21.98
CA ASP A 571 -34.14 -13.88 21.37
C ASP A 571 -33.95 -14.21 19.88
N ALA A 572 -32.86 -13.74 19.26
CA ALA A 572 -32.47 -14.13 17.90
C ALA A 572 -31.97 -15.59 17.87
N ASN A 573 -32.02 -16.21 16.68
CA ASN A 573 -31.55 -17.58 16.48
C ASN A 573 -30.65 -17.67 15.23
N PRO A 574 -29.30 -17.79 15.39
CA PRO A 574 -28.60 -17.78 16.67
C PRO A 574 -28.57 -16.39 17.33
N PRO A 575 -28.40 -16.32 18.68
CA PRO A 575 -28.12 -15.06 19.36
C PRO A 575 -26.87 -14.40 18.80
N HIS A 576 -26.85 -13.06 18.78
CA HIS A 576 -25.73 -12.25 18.28
C HIS A 576 -25.78 -10.83 18.85
N THR A 577 -24.72 -10.05 18.66
CA THR A 577 -24.74 -8.64 19.04
C THR A 577 -25.45 -7.77 18.02
N THR A 578 -26.16 -6.76 18.49
CA THR A 578 -26.85 -5.77 17.65
C THR A 578 -25.89 -4.68 17.17
N LEU A 579 -26.26 -3.94 16.12
CA LEU A 579 -25.51 -2.75 15.68
C LEU A 579 -25.59 -1.64 16.75
N SER A 580 -26.78 -1.42 17.31
CA SER A 580 -27.01 -0.52 18.43
C SER A 580 -27.95 -1.15 19.46
N TYR A 581 -27.89 -0.68 20.70
CA TYR A 581 -28.65 -1.29 21.78
C TYR A 581 -30.16 -1.35 21.51
N GLY A 582 -30.74 -2.53 21.76
CA GLY A 582 -32.17 -2.79 21.61
C GLY A 582 -32.68 -2.95 20.17
N ALA A 583 -31.81 -2.82 19.16
CA ALA A 583 -32.15 -3.05 17.75
C ALA A 583 -31.92 -4.53 17.37
N ASN A 584 -32.74 -5.43 17.90
CA ASN A 584 -32.54 -6.89 17.81
C ASN A 584 -32.59 -7.46 16.38
N GLU A 585 -33.08 -6.69 15.42
CA GLU A 585 -33.09 -7.00 13.98
C GLU A 585 -31.79 -6.65 13.25
N THR A 586 -30.80 -6.08 13.96
CA THR A 586 -29.53 -5.62 13.40
C THR A 586 -28.36 -6.44 13.91
N HIS A 587 -27.23 -6.37 13.21
CA HIS A 587 -25.96 -7.00 13.58
C HIS A 587 -24.77 -6.18 13.08
N GLY A 588 -23.56 -6.58 13.50
CA GLY A 588 -22.30 -6.07 12.96
C GLY A 588 -21.10 -6.94 13.35
N LEU A 589 -19.98 -6.74 12.67
CA LEU A 589 -18.69 -7.29 13.06
C LEU A 589 -18.27 -6.69 14.39
N LEU A 590 -18.02 -7.55 15.38
CA LEU A 590 -17.61 -7.11 16.71
C LEU A 590 -16.08 -7.10 16.83
N TYR A 591 -15.44 -6.36 15.92
CA TYR A 591 -13.99 -6.35 15.74
C TYR A 591 -13.23 -5.78 16.95
N ASN A 592 -13.86 -4.95 17.80
CA ASN A 592 -13.21 -4.42 19.00
C ASN A 592 -12.95 -5.47 20.09
N LEU A 593 -13.56 -6.66 19.99
CA LEU A 593 -13.18 -7.80 20.83
C LEU A 593 -11.70 -8.21 20.69
N TYR A 594 -11.08 -7.86 19.56
CA TYR A 594 -9.67 -8.14 19.30
C TYR A 594 -8.79 -7.58 20.41
N ALA A 595 -9.01 -6.33 20.83
CA ALA A 595 -8.20 -5.66 21.83
C ALA A 595 -8.27 -6.32 23.22
N ASP A 596 -9.40 -6.94 23.61
CA ASP A 596 -9.48 -7.71 24.87
C ASP A 596 -8.55 -8.93 24.84
N ARG A 597 -8.45 -9.59 23.67
CA ARG A 597 -7.58 -10.76 23.47
C ARG A 597 -6.12 -10.37 23.37
N GLU A 598 -5.81 -9.38 22.54
CA GLU A 598 -4.45 -8.87 22.35
C GLU A 598 -3.81 -8.48 23.69
N LEU A 599 -4.53 -7.70 24.49
CA LEU A 599 -4.03 -7.20 25.76
C LEU A 599 -4.12 -8.21 26.91
N GLY A 600 -4.73 -9.39 26.67
CA GLY A 600 -4.93 -10.43 27.67
C GLY A 600 -5.78 -10.00 28.86
N LEU A 601 -6.76 -9.10 28.65
CA LEU A 601 -7.53 -8.50 29.74
C LEU A 601 -8.51 -9.48 30.39
N ASN A 602 -9.01 -10.45 29.61
CA ASN A 602 -10.04 -11.40 30.03
C ASN A 602 -11.28 -10.71 30.64
N LEU A 603 -11.66 -9.55 30.08
CA LEU A 603 -12.83 -8.80 30.54
C LEU A 603 -14.10 -9.36 29.93
N VAL A 604 -14.06 -9.65 28.63
CA VAL A 604 -15.23 -10.09 27.89
C VAL A 604 -15.41 -11.61 28.05
N PRO A 605 -16.59 -12.09 28.49
CA PRO A 605 -16.80 -13.52 28.68
C PRO A 605 -16.65 -14.33 27.38
N GLN A 606 -16.05 -15.53 27.48
CA GLN A 606 -15.89 -16.46 26.35
C GLN A 606 -17.20 -16.73 25.59
N SER A 607 -18.35 -16.73 26.28
CA SER A 607 -19.66 -16.92 25.67
C SER A 607 -20.00 -15.89 24.60
N VAL A 608 -19.45 -14.67 24.66
CA VAL A 608 -19.64 -13.63 23.63
C VAL A 608 -18.88 -13.99 22.35
N TYR A 609 -17.65 -14.50 22.48
CA TYR A 609 -16.86 -14.99 21.34
C TYR A 609 -17.55 -16.20 20.69
N ASP A 610 -18.00 -17.16 21.50
CA ASP A 610 -18.67 -18.37 21.01
C ASP A 610 -20.00 -18.07 20.31
N MET A 611 -20.75 -17.10 20.84
CA MET A 611 -21.97 -16.59 20.22
C MET A 611 -21.68 -16.02 18.82
N GLN A 612 -20.70 -15.12 18.70
CA GLN A 612 -20.35 -14.52 17.42
C GLN A 612 -19.77 -15.53 16.42
N ASN A 613 -18.97 -16.50 16.90
CA ASN A 613 -18.50 -17.63 16.10
C ASN A 613 -19.66 -18.42 15.48
N THR A 614 -20.77 -18.56 16.20
CA THR A 614 -21.97 -19.25 15.69
C THR A 614 -22.74 -18.38 14.69
N PHE A 615 -22.73 -17.06 14.89
CA PHE A 615 -23.50 -16.11 14.08
C PHE A 615 -22.86 -15.81 12.72
N TYR A 616 -21.57 -15.48 12.65
CA TYR A 616 -20.94 -14.99 11.40
C TYR A 616 -21.15 -15.90 10.18
N PRO A 617 -21.07 -17.24 10.28
CA PRO A 617 -21.33 -18.11 9.13
C PRO A 617 -22.75 -17.99 8.56
N THR A 618 -23.72 -17.51 9.35
CA THR A 618 -25.12 -17.36 8.93
C THR A 618 -25.39 -16.11 8.08
N VAL A 619 -24.48 -15.13 8.13
CA VAL A 619 -24.57 -13.84 7.41
C VAL A 619 -23.41 -13.63 6.43
N LYS A 620 -22.54 -14.63 6.27
CA LYS A 620 -21.43 -14.62 5.31
C LYS A 620 -21.96 -14.60 3.88
N GLU A 621 -21.51 -13.63 3.10
CA GLU A 621 -21.75 -13.50 1.66
C GLU A 621 -20.56 -14.07 0.88
N THR A 622 -20.50 -13.84 -0.44
CA THR A 622 -19.45 -14.40 -1.32
C THR A 622 -18.04 -14.08 -0.83
N TYR A 623 -17.74 -12.79 -0.67
CA TYR A 623 -16.40 -12.28 -0.44
C TYR A 623 -16.12 -11.89 1.02
N GLY A 624 -17.09 -12.01 1.93
CA GLY A 624 -16.90 -11.66 3.33
C GLY A 624 -18.20 -11.65 4.12
N VAL A 625 -18.15 -11.17 5.34
CA VAL A 625 -19.30 -10.85 6.18
C VAL A 625 -19.53 -9.34 6.12
N PRO A 626 -20.75 -8.85 5.84
CA PRO A 626 -21.05 -7.42 5.87
C PRO A 626 -20.64 -6.78 7.21
N LEU A 627 -20.08 -5.57 7.15
CA LEU A 627 -19.62 -4.83 8.33
C LEU A 627 -20.73 -4.70 9.37
N ASP A 628 -21.93 -4.32 8.92
CA ASP A 628 -23.15 -4.29 9.71
C ASP A 628 -24.40 -4.25 8.82
N THR A 629 -25.58 -4.24 9.43
CA THR A 629 -26.88 -4.28 8.71
C THR A 629 -27.19 -3.05 7.85
N ARG A 630 -26.46 -1.93 7.96
CA ARG A 630 -26.73 -0.72 7.15
C ARG A 630 -26.45 -0.95 5.67
N HIS A 631 -25.48 -1.80 5.34
CA HIS A 631 -25.00 -2.02 3.98
C HIS A 631 -24.48 -3.45 3.77
N VAL A 632 -24.25 -3.82 2.52
CA VAL A 632 -23.66 -5.12 2.14
C VAL A 632 -22.13 -5.04 1.93
N TYR A 633 -21.50 -3.90 2.23
CA TYR A 633 -20.06 -3.77 2.20
C TYR A 633 -19.40 -4.26 3.48
N THR A 634 -18.10 -4.52 3.42
CA THR A 634 -17.28 -4.88 4.58
C THR A 634 -15.95 -4.14 4.59
N LYS A 635 -15.23 -4.27 5.71
CA LYS A 635 -13.89 -3.75 5.94
C LYS A 635 -12.90 -4.90 6.19
N ALA A 636 -11.93 -5.09 5.30
CA ALA A 636 -11.02 -6.24 5.33
C ALA A 636 -10.21 -6.32 6.64
N ASP A 637 -9.72 -5.19 7.13
CA ASP A 637 -9.04 -5.05 8.41
C ASP A 637 -9.92 -5.45 9.61
N TRP A 638 -11.20 -5.10 9.60
CA TRP A 638 -12.17 -5.51 10.63
C TRP A 638 -12.54 -6.99 10.55
N GLU A 639 -12.63 -7.55 9.34
CA GLU A 639 -12.73 -8.99 9.16
C GLU A 639 -11.50 -9.72 9.70
N LEU A 640 -10.29 -9.17 9.51
CA LEU A 640 -9.03 -9.77 9.98
C LEU A 640 -8.88 -9.70 11.51
N PHE A 641 -9.30 -8.60 12.14
CA PHE A 641 -9.41 -8.49 13.60
C PHE A 641 -10.38 -9.53 14.15
N THR A 642 -11.55 -9.66 13.51
CA THR A 642 -12.57 -10.65 13.88
C THR A 642 -12.06 -12.08 13.70
N ALA A 643 -11.37 -12.36 12.59
CA ALA A 643 -10.80 -13.67 12.28
C ALA A 643 -9.74 -14.09 13.31
N ALA A 644 -8.87 -13.16 13.74
CA ALA A 644 -7.78 -13.45 14.67
C ALA A 644 -8.24 -14.03 16.01
N ILE A 645 -9.46 -13.67 16.46
CA ILE A 645 -10.05 -14.11 17.73
C ILE A 645 -11.17 -15.16 17.57
N ALA A 646 -11.46 -15.54 16.33
CA ALA A 646 -12.51 -16.50 16.02
C ALA A 646 -12.03 -17.95 16.26
N SER A 647 -12.98 -18.89 16.28
CA SER A 647 -12.66 -20.31 16.20
C SER A 647 -11.95 -20.63 14.87
N GLU A 648 -11.11 -21.66 14.83
CA GLU A 648 -10.29 -22.02 13.66
C GLU A 648 -11.10 -22.08 12.35
N GLY A 649 -12.26 -22.74 12.37
CA GLY A 649 -13.12 -22.85 11.18
C GLY A 649 -13.72 -21.51 10.71
N VAL A 650 -14.04 -20.60 11.64
CA VAL A 650 -14.58 -19.26 11.31
C VAL A 650 -13.46 -18.32 10.88
N ARG A 651 -12.29 -18.39 11.50
CA ARG A 651 -11.06 -17.70 11.06
C ARG A 651 -10.74 -18.06 9.61
N ASP A 652 -10.68 -19.35 9.30
CA ASP A 652 -10.34 -19.84 7.96
C ASP A 652 -11.41 -19.43 6.94
N MET A 653 -12.68 -19.34 7.36
CA MET A 653 -13.76 -18.81 6.52
C MET A 653 -13.51 -17.35 6.10
N PHE A 654 -13.11 -16.48 7.03
CA PHE A 654 -12.77 -15.08 6.74
C PHE A 654 -11.55 -14.98 5.82
N HIS A 655 -10.45 -15.64 6.18
CA HIS A 655 -9.23 -15.64 5.36
C HIS A 655 -9.48 -16.14 3.94
N LYS A 656 -10.23 -17.23 3.80
CA LYS A 656 -10.58 -17.78 2.49
C LYS A 656 -11.44 -16.83 1.67
N ALA A 657 -12.40 -16.14 2.30
CA ALA A 657 -13.27 -15.19 1.59
C ALA A 657 -12.44 -14.03 1.01
N LEU A 658 -11.54 -13.45 1.81
CA LEU A 658 -10.66 -12.37 1.38
C LEU A 658 -9.62 -12.84 0.35
N ALA A 659 -9.01 -14.03 0.52
CA ALA A 659 -8.10 -14.61 -0.47
C ALA A 659 -8.80 -14.93 -1.80
N THR A 660 -10.06 -15.35 -1.75
CA THR A 660 -10.90 -15.52 -2.95
C THR A 660 -11.14 -14.18 -3.63
N TRP A 661 -11.51 -13.15 -2.85
CA TRP A 661 -11.69 -11.80 -3.38
C TRP A 661 -10.41 -11.28 -4.04
N ILE A 662 -9.24 -11.42 -3.40
CA ILE A 662 -7.95 -11.00 -3.98
C ILE A 662 -7.76 -11.62 -5.37
N ASN A 663 -8.03 -12.91 -5.54
CA ASN A 663 -7.86 -13.61 -6.82
C ASN A 663 -8.88 -13.20 -7.90
N GLU A 664 -10.14 -13.02 -7.50
CA GLU A 664 -11.26 -12.77 -8.41
C GLU A 664 -11.53 -11.27 -8.62
N THR A 665 -10.85 -10.40 -7.87
CA THR A 665 -11.19 -8.99 -7.71
C THR A 665 -11.45 -8.26 -9.04
N PRO A 666 -12.57 -7.51 -9.13
CA PRO A 666 -12.86 -6.66 -10.26
C PRO A 666 -12.11 -5.32 -10.21
N THR A 667 -11.70 -4.86 -9.01
CA THR A 667 -11.14 -3.53 -8.80
C THR A 667 -9.70 -3.43 -9.33
N ASN A 668 -9.33 -2.25 -9.85
CA ASN A 668 -8.08 -2.04 -10.60
C ASN A 668 -7.05 -1.16 -9.88
N ARG A 669 -7.24 -0.88 -8.59
CA ARG A 669 -6.33 -0.07 -7.77
C ARG A 669 -5.69 -0.93 -6.67
N ALA A 670 -4.76 -0.34 -5.92
CA ALA A 670 -4.10 -1.01 -4.80
C ALA A 670 -5.12 -1.59 -3.80
N PHE A 671 -4.70 -2.61 -3.06
CA PHE A 671 -5.57 -3.42 -2.20
C PHE A 671 -6.43 -2.55 -1.28
N THR A 672 -7.74 -2.62 -1.51
CA THR A 672 -8.73 -1.88 -0.73
C THR A 672 -9.08 -2.63 0.55
N ASP A 673 -9.31 -1.85 1.60
CA ASP A 673 -9.94 -2.29 2.82
C ASP A 673 -11.46 -2.27 2.73
N LEU A 674 -12.10 -1.56 1.79
CA LEU A 674 -13.57 -1.42 1.73
C LEU A 674 -14.13 -1.92 0.39
N TYR A 675 -14.96 -2.97 0.45
CA TYR A 675 -15.56 -3.60 -0.74
C TYR A 675 -16.94 -4.19 -0.44
N ASP A 676 -17.74 -4.32 -1.49
CA ASP A 676 -19.06 -4.96 -1.47
C ASP A 676 -18.91 -6.48 -1.35
N THR A 677 -19.51 -7.10 -0.33
CA THR A 677 -19.30 -8.53 -0.03
C THR A 677 -19.95 -9.48 -1.03
N GLN A 678 -20.89 -9.01 -1.85
CA GLN A 678 -21.57 -9.82 -2.85
C GLN A 678 -20.88 -9.74 -4.21
N THR A 679 -20.43 -8.55 -4.59
CA THR A 679 -19.89 -8.26 -5.94
C THR A 679 -18.38 -8.09 -5.97
N GLY A 680 -17.75 -7.80 -4.84
CA GLY A 680 -16.31 -7.52 -4.72
C GLY A 680 -15.89 -6.14 -5.25
N ASN A 681 -16.83 -5.33 -5.76
CA ASN A 681 -16.57 -3.97 -6.23
C ASN A 681 -16.52 -2.96 -5.09
N TYR A 682 -16.08 -1.75 -5.39
CA TYR A 682 -16.24 -0.63 -4.47
C TYR A 682 -17.72 -0.36 -4.16
N PRO A 683 -18.06 0.01 -2.91
CA PRO A 683 -19.39 0.52 -2.60
C PRO A 683 -19.70 1.79 -3.42
N ALA A 684 -20.99 2.03 -3.66
CA ALA A 684 -21.41 3.20 -4.43
C ALA A 684 -20.96 4.50 -3.74
N GLY A 685 -20.11 5.28 -4.42
CA GLY A 685 -19.68 6.61 -3.98
C GLY A 685 -18.53 6.63 -2.98
N ILE A 686 -17.96 5.48 -2.61
CA ILE A 686 -16.82 5.40 -1.68
C ILE A 686 -15.72 4.57 -2.34
N THR A 687 -14.48 5.05 -2.32
CA THR A 687 -13.36 4.36 -2.96
C THR A 687 -12.13 4.49 -2.08
N PHE A 688 -11.85 3.45 -1.29
CA PHE A 688 -10.65 3.36 -0.47
C PHE A 688 -9.57 2.57 -1.17
N ILE A 689 -8.35 3.08 -1.18
CA ILE A 689 -7.23 2.59 -1.97
C ILE A 689 -5.98 2.65 -1.11
N ALA A 690 -5.17 1.59 -1.11
CA ALA A 690 -3.85 1.61 -0.48
C ALA A 690 -3.83 2.05 1.01
N ARG A 691 -4.94 1.92 1.76
CA ARG A 691 -5.00 2.42 3.14
C ARG A 691 -4.06 1.63 4.06
N PRO A 692 -3.39 2.28 5.02
CA PRO A 692 -2.51 1.61 5.99
C PRO A 692 -3.26 0.73 7.01
N VAL A 693 -4.58 0.86 7.12
CA VAL A 693 -5.43 0.03 8.00
C VAL A 693 -5.25 -1.47 7.74
N MET A 694 -4.81 -1.85 6.54
CA MET A 694 -4.47 -3.23 6.20
C MET A 694 -3.30 -3.82 7.00
N GLY A 695 -2.63 -3.04 7.86
CA GLY A 695 -1.76 -3.56 8.90
C GLY A 695 -2.47 -4.55 9.83
N GLY A 696 -3.80 -4.50 9.90
CA GLY A 696 -4.62 -5.43 10.66
C GLY A 696 -4.55 -6.87 10.15
N ALA A 697 -4.01 -7.10 8.95
CA ALA A 697 -3.65 -8.43 8.49
C ALA A 697 -2.68 -9.16 9.42
N PHE A 698 -1.90 -8.44 10.24
CA PHE A 698 -0.95 -9.02 11.19
C PHE A 698 -1.55 -9.33 12.57
N ALA A 699 -2.85 -9.07 12.77
CA ALA A 699 -3.54 -9.28 14.04
C ALA A 699 -3.32 -10.69 14.62
N LEU A 700 -3.48 -11.75 13.80
CA LEU A 700 -3.26 -13.13 14.27
C LEU A 700 -1.80 -13.43 14.61
N LEU A 701 -0.83 -12.81 13.95
CA LEU A 701 0.61 -13.07 14.18
C LEU A 701 1.14 -12.47 15.48
N ILE A 702 0.38 -11.59 16.13
CA ILE A 702 0.79 -10.95 17.38
C ILE A 702 0.04 -11.46 18.62
N LEU A 703 -0.96 -12.34 18.45
CA LEU A 703 -1.57 -13.15 19.50
C LEU A 703 -0.71 -14.37 19.80
#